data_AF-A0A7N1A411-F1
#
_entry.id   AF-A0A7N1A411-F1
#
_cell.length_a   1.000
_cell.length_b   1.000
_cell.length_c   1.000
_cell.angle_alpha   90.00
_cell.angle_beta   90.00
_cell.angle_gamma   90.00
#
_symmetry.space_group_name_H-M   'P 1'
#
loop_
_entity.id
_entity.type
_entity.pdbx_description
1 polymer ?
#
loop_
_entity_poly.entity_id
_entity_poly.type
_entity_poly.pdbx_seq_one_letter_code
_entity_poly.pdbx_strand_id
1 'polypeptide(L)'
;MTVGAGINVADGNLVVLGKPVLTNVPGNVVVTPASGDGLIDGAFIGIRSDQTGSRRVFPVGKLEGLRFICLFRFKLWWMTQRMGAFGQDIPFETQFMLVECSDGSSDDQDSDASYAVFLPILEGNFRTVLQGNEQNQLEICLESGDPAVEEFEGSHLVFLGAGSDPFDIITNAVKTVEQHLQTFSHRERKKMPDILNWFGWCTWDAFYTDVTADGVREGLRSLEKGGIPPKFVIIDDGWQSVGKDPFSVDCKADNTANFANRLTDIKENHKFQKDGKEGERVEDPSMGLSHFVSELKDNHSLKYVYVWHAITGYWGGVRPGVSEMGHYDPKLAYPVASPGVDSNEPCDALKSIAQNGLGLVHPEKVFNFYNELHSYLASAGIDGVKVDVQNILETLGAGHGGRVQLTRKYHQALEASVSRNFPDNGIIYCMSHNTDGLYRDPASHTIHIASVAYNTLFLGEFMQPDWDMFHSLHPMAEYHGAARAVGGCAIYVSDKPGQHDFDLLKKLVLPDGSILRAKLPGRPSRDCLFSDPARDGKTLLKMWNLNEFTGIVGVFNCQGAGWCKVGKTNLIHNEEPGTLTGVVRANDVNYLPKVARDGWNGDAIIYSHLAGEVVYLPKNSSLPVTLNAKQFEVFTIVPVQKLTNGVTFAPIGLVKMFNSGGAIKDLKYEADKTATVEITVRGCGTFGAYSSNQPKRVVVGSKEVAFEYSEHKWLMTLELRVPENEAYRWIVRVAF
;
A
#
# COMPACT_ATOMS: atom_id res chain seq x y z
N MET A 1 -20.29 -24.16 28.43
CA MET A 1 -21.23 -24.40 27.31
C MET A 1 -21.38 -23.09 26.57
N THR A 2 -21.22 -22.98 25.26
CA THR A 2 -20.91 -23.99 24.22
C THR A 2 -19.42 -23.99 23.83
N VAL A 3 -18.94 -25.08 23.22
CA VAL A 3 -17.61 -25.13 22.60
C VAL A 3 -17.78 -24.66 21.15
N GLY A 4 -17.11 -23.58 20.77
CA GLY A 4 -17.09 -23.06 19.41
C GLY A 4 -15.76 -22.37 19.13
N ALA A 5 -15.22 -22.58 17.93
CA ALA A 5 -14.08 -21.86 17.37
C ALA A 5 -12.76 -21.82 18.18
N GLY A 6 -12.55 -22.71 19.17
CA GLY A 6 -11.31 -22.74 19.96
C GLY A 6 -10.98 -21.46 20.77
N ILE A 7 -11.88 -20.46 20.77
CA ILE A 7 -11.73 -19.15 21.41
C ILE A 7 -12.78 -19.04 22.52
N ASN A 8 -12.36 -18.79 23.76
CA ASN A 8 -13.29 -18.57 24.87
C ASN A 8 -12.65 -17.76 26.02
N VAL A 9 -13.47 -17.37 27.00
CA VAL A 9 -12.99 -16.90 28.30
C VAL A 9 -13.17 -18.03 29.32
N ALA A 10 -12.07 -18.46 29.93
CA ALA A 10 -12.03 -19.51 30.94
C ALA A 10 -11.05 -19.15 32.07
N ASP A 11 -11.46 -19.36 33.32
CA ASP A 11 -10.64 -19.13 34.53
C ASP A 11 -9.98 -17.74 34.60
N GLY A 12 -10.66 -16.71 34.07
CA GLY A 12 -10.16 -15.33 34.02
C GLY A 12 -9.17 -15.05 32.87
N ASN A 13 -9.05 -15.93 31.89
CA ASN A 13 -8.16 -15.78 30.74
C ASN A 13 -8.95 -15.84 29.42
N LEU A 14 -8.52 -15.08 28.42
CA LEU A 14 -8.96 -15.23 27.03
C LEU A 14 -8.06 -16.30 26.40
N VAL A 15 -8.63 -17.45 26.11
CA VAL A 15 -7.92 -18.63 25.59
C VAL A 15 -8.19 -18.73 24.09
N VAL A 16 -7.14 -18.91 23.30
CA VAL A 16 -7.16 -19.09 21.85
C VAL A 16 -6.44 -20.38 21.50
N LEU A 17 -7.13 -21.32 20.84
CA LEU A 17 -6.62 -22.64 20.47
C LEU A 17 -5.96 -23.39 21.66
N GLY A 18 -6.56 -23.24 22.85
CA GLY A 18 -6.08 -23.84 24.10
C GLY A 18 -4.97 -23.09 24.83
N LYS A 19 -4.45 -21.98 24.28
CA LYS A 19 -3.36 -21.18 24.87
C LYS A 19 -3.89 -19.84 25.40
N PRO A 20 -3.55 -19.38 26.62
CA PRO A 20 -4.00 -18.09 27.14
C PRO A 20 -3.30 -16.95 26.40
N VAL A 21 -4.08 -16.02 25.83
CA VAL A 21 -3.58 -14.84 25.10
C VAL A 21 -3.73 -13.56 25.92
N LEU A 22 -4.80 -13.43 26.71
CA LEU A 22 -4.94 -12.39 27.73
C LEU A 22 -5.23 -13.03 29.09
N THR A 23 -4.60 -12.52 30.14
CA THR A 23 -4.88 -12.92 31.53
C THR A 23 -5.68 -11.84 32.27
N ASN A 24 -6.23 -12.14 33.44
CA ASN A 24 -7.03 -11.19 34.26
C ASN A 24 -8.15 -10.48 33.47
N VAL A 25 -8.84 -11.22 32.60
CA VAL A 25 -9.98 -10.75 31.79
C VAL A 25 -11.15 -10.36 32.69
N PRO A 26 -11.65 -9.11 32.65
CA PRO A 26 -12.77 -8.68 33.47
C PRO A 26 -14.07 -9.43 33.15
N GLY A 27 -14.88 -9.74 34.18
CA GLY A 27 -16.16 -10.47 34.06
C GLY A 27 -17.31 -9.73 33.35
N ASN A 28 -17.02 -8.60 32.71
CA ASN A 28 -17.92 -7.90 31.80
C ASN A 28 -17.46 -7.96 30.34
N VAL A 29 -16.30 -8.55 30.03
CA VAL A 29 -15.92 -8.95 28.69
C VAL A 29 -16.80 -10.12 28.25
N VAL A 30 -17.34 -10.04 27.04
CA VAL A 30 -18.19 -11.07 26.42
C VAL A 30 -17.50 -11.56 25.16
N VAL A 31 -17.52 -12.87 24.91
CA VAL A 31 -17.01 -13.47 23.67
C VAL A 31 -18.16 -14.22 22.98
N THR A 32 -18.51 -13.76 21.79
CA THR A 32 -19.61 -14.31 20.98
C THR A 32 -19.02 -15.01 19.75
N PRO A 33 -19.19 -16.33 19.57
CA PRO A 33 -18.69 -17.03 18.38
C PRO A 33 -19.23 -16.41 17.07
N ALA A 34 -18.37 -16.28 16.06
CA ALA A 34 -18.81 -15.82 14.76
C ALA A 34 -19.78 -16.84 14.15
N SER A 35 -21.01 -16.41 13.85
CA SER A 35 -22.09 -17.30 13.42
C SER A 35 -22.14 -17.43 11.90
N GLY A 36 -21.87 -18.61 11.36
CA GLY A 36 -21.95 -18.94 9.93
C GLY A 36 -21.15 -20.20 9.56
N ASP A 37 -21.15 -20.57 8.28
CA ASP A 37 -20.24 -21.58 7.70
C ASP A 37 -18.81 -21.03 7.59
N GLY A 38 -18.24 -20.60 8.73
CA GLY A 38 -17.04 -19.77 8.80
C GLY A 38 -15.80 -20.43 8.21
N LEU A 39 -15.00 -19.64 7.48
CA LEU A 39 -13.72 -20.07 6.88
C LEU A 39 -12.60 -20.29 7.91
N ILE A 40 -12.77 -19.81 9.15
CA ILE A 40 -11.83 -19.94 10.27
C ILE A 40 -12.56 -20.03 11.61
N ASP A 41 -11.82 -20.50 12.60
CA ASP A 41 -12.10 -20.29 14.02
C ASP A 41 -12.04 -18.78 14.36
N GLY A 42 -13.19 -18.18 14.69
CA GLY A 42 -13.30 -16.77 15.05
C GLY A 42 -14.46 -16.44 16.00
N ALA A 43 -14.30 -15.34 16.75
CA ALA A 43 -15.29 -14.81 17.69
C ALA A 43 -15.20 -13.28 17.81
N PHE A 44 -16.27 -12.64 18.27
CA PHE A 44 -16.31 -11.22 18.57
C PHE A 44 -16.16 -10.96 20.06
N ILE A 45 -15.36 -9.96 20.41
CA ILE A 45 -15.20 -9.44 21.77
C ILE A 45 -16.13 -8.23 21.93
N GLY A 46 -17.02 -8.32 22.91
CA GLY A 46 -17.88 -7.23 23.37
C GLY A 46 -17.64 -6.90 24.84
N ILE A 47 -18.23 -5.80 25.29
CA ILE A 47 -18.19 -5.31 26.67
C ILE A 47 -19.61 -5.02 27.13
N ARG A 48 -20.03 -5.69 28.22
CA ARG A 48 -21.24 -5.33 28.96
C ARG A 48 -20.93 -4.08 29.80
N SER A 49 -21.61 -2.98 29.52
CA SER A 49 -21.57 -1.76 30.34
C SER A 49 -22.96 -1.14 30.47
N ASP A 50 -23.03 0.09 30.97
CA ASP A 50 -24.18 1.00 30.90
C ASP A 50 -24.50 1.47 29.46
N GLN A 51 -23.57 1.24 28.51
CA GLN A 51 -23.67 1.52 27.07
C GLN A 51 -23.94 2.99 26.71
N THR A 52 -23.43 3.91 27.53
CA THR A 52 -23.57 5.37 27.34
C THR A 52 -22.22 6.08 27.24
N GLY A 53 -22.21 7.26 26.63
CA GLY A 53 -21.06 8.15 26.48
C GLY A 53 -20.40 8.07 25.09
N SER A 54 -20.20 9.23 24.47
CA SER A 54 -19.59 9.41 23.14
C SER A 54 -18.12 8.96 23.03
N ARG A 55 -17.46 8.70 24.18
CA ARG A 55 -16.13 8.07 24.28
C ARG A 55 -16.07 7.18 25.51
N ARG A 56 -15.67 5.92 25.32
CA ARG A 56 -15.44 4.94 26.41
C ARG A 56 -14.14 4.17 26.20
N VAL A 57 -13.48 3.80 27.30
CA VAL A 57 -12.28 2.96 27.30
C VAL A 57 -12.52 1.80 28.25
N PHE A 58 -12.25 0.58 27.80
CA PHE A 58 -12.53 -0.66 28.53
C PHE A 58 -11.29 -1.57 28.54
N PRO A 59 -10.70 -1.89 29.71
CA PRO A 59 -9.68 -2.92 29.79
C PRO A 59 -10.29 -4.31 29.50
N VAL A 60 -9.61 -5.09 28.66
CA VAL A 60 -10.07 -6.41 28.19
C VAL A 60 -9.30 -7.54 28.89
N GLY A 61 -8.05 -7.29 29.27
CA GLY A 61 -7.18 -8.25 29.92
C GLY A 61 -5.71 -7.85 29.75
N LYS A 62 -4.81 -8.52 30.45
CA LYS A 62 -3.36 -8.30 30.37
C LYS A 62 -2.75 -9.10 29.22
N LEU A 63 -1.94 -8.44 28.39
CA LEU A 63 -1.06 -9.08 27.42
C LEU A 63 0.36 -9.04 28.00
N GLU A 64 0.95 -10.20 28.29
CA GLU A 64 2.27 -10.30 28.93
C GLU A 64 3.05 -11.49 28.34
N GLY A 65 4.22 -11.23 27.76
CA GLY A 65 5.16 -12.25 27.27
C GLY A 65 4.91 -12.78 25.85
N LEU A 66 3.78 -12.48 25.22
CA LEU A 66 3.47 -12.90 23.84
C LEU A 66 3.89 -11.84 22.83
N ARG A 67 4.67 -12.25 21.81
CA ARG A 67 5.10 -11.35 20.73
C ARG A 67 3.90 -10.91 19.91
N PHE A 68 3.83 -9.61 19.61
CA PHE A 68 2.81 -9.08 18.70
C PHE A 68 3.40 -8.06 17.74
N ILE A 69 2.72 -7.86 16.62
CA ILE A 69 2.78 -6.63 15.84
C ILE A 69 1.44 -5.95 15.80
N CYS A 70 1.48 -4.64 15.79
CA CYS A 70 0.31 -3.80 15.65
C CYS A 70 0.56 -2.71 14.61
N LEU A 71 -0.52 -2.26 13.97
CA LEU A 71 -0.50 -1.14 13.03
C LEU A 71 -1.36 -0.04 13.63
N PHE A 72 -0.76 1.12 13.87
CA PHE A 72 -1.37 2.21 14.63
C PHE A 72 -1.19 3.54 13.91
N ARG A 73 -2.10 4.48 14.16
CA ARG A 73 -1.95 5.85 13.65
C ARG A 73 -0.99 6.64 14.52
N PHE A 74 0.23 6.86 14.04
CA PHE A 74 1.19 7.73 14.73
C PHE A 74 0.90 9.21 14.49
N LYS A 75 0.00 9.54 13.55
CA LYS A 75 -0.54 10.88 13.28
C LYS A 75 -1.91 10.73 12.60
N LEU A 76 -2.73 11.80 12.55
CA LEU A 76 -4.07 11.78 11.93
C LEU A 76 -4.10 11.09 10.55
N TRP A 77 -3.12 11.36 9.69
CA TRP A 77 -3.06 10.89 8.30
C TRP A 77 -2.30 9.57 8.10
N TRP A 78 -1.52 9.11 9.09
CA TRP A 78 -0.41 8.18 8.85
C TRP A 78 -0.36 7.02 9.83
N MET A 79 -0.17 5.82 9.30
CA MET A 79 0.05 4.59 10.05
C MET A 79 1.49 4.08 9.96
N THR A 80 1.94 3.40 11.01
CA THR A 80 3.18 2.63 11.02
C THR A 80 3.02 1.40 11.92
N GLN A 81 3.99 0.50 11.88
CA GLN A 81 4.04 -0.70 12.69
C GLN A 81 4.71 -0.47 14.05
N ARG A 82 4.30 -1.28 15.03
CA ARG A 82 5.09 -1.50 16.24
C ARG A 82 5.04 -2.95 16.69
N MET A 83 6.22 -3.46 17.03
CA MET A 83 6.44 -4.73 17.70
C MET A 83 6.42 -4.53 19.22
N GLY A 84 5.96 -5.54 19.97
CA GLY A 84 5.98 -5.53 21.43
C GLY A 84 5.75 -6.92 22.02
N ALA A 85 5.78 -7.01 23.34
CA ALA A 85 5.47 -8.24 24.08
C ALA A 85 4.56 -8.03 25.30
N PHE A 86 4.19 -6.77 25.59
CA PHE A 86 3.37 -6.40 26.74
C PHE A 86 2.28 -5.42 26.34
N GLY A 87 1.14 -5.41 27.05
CA GLY A 87 0.04 -4.49 26.74
C GLY A 87 0.47 -3.03 26.73
N GLN A 88 1.41 -2.62 27.61
CA GLN A 88 1.96 -1.25 27.64
C GLN A 88 2.72 -0.85 26.35
N ASP A 89 3.09 -1.81 25.50
CA ASP A 89 3.73 -1.54 24.21
C ASP A 89 2.72 -1.10 23.14
N ILE A 90 1.44 -1.44 23.29
CA ILE A 90 0.38 -1.13 22.32
C ILE A 90 0.15 0.38 22.28
N PRO A 91 0.37 1.08 21.15
CA PRO A 91 0.11 2.51 21.04
C PRO A 91 -1.39 2.84 21.03
N PHE A 92 -1.72 4.08 21.38
CA PHE A 92 -3.02 4.68 21.08
C PHE A 92 -3.28 4.64 19.56
N GLU A 93 -4.56 4.53 19.17
CA GLU A 93 -5.00 4.45 17.77
C GLU A 93 -4.48 3.21 17.02
N THR A 94 -4.32 2.08 17.71
CA THR A 94 -4.03 0.78 17.08
C THR A 94 -5.26 0.26 16.34
N GLN A 95 -5.16 0.09 15.03
CA GLN A 95 -6.28 -0.31 14.15
C GLN A 95 -6.25 -1.79 13.74
N PHE A 96 -5.13 -2.47 13.97
CA PHE A 96 -4.93 -3.89 13.69
C PHE A 96 -3.83 -4.44 14.59
N MET A 97 -3.98 -5.67 15.09
CA MET A 97 -2.92 -6.37 15.83
C MET A 97 -2.91 -7.86 15.50
N LEU A 98 -1.71 -8.42 15.33
CA LEU A 98 -1.43 -9.84 15.15
C LEU A 98 -0.54 -10.30 16.32
N VAL A 99 -0.96 -11.34 17.03
CA VAL A 99 -0.25 -11.93 18.16
C VAL A 99 0.25 -13.34 17.76
N GLU A 100 1.48 -13.67 18.14
CA GLU A 100 2.00 -15.03 18.12
C GLU A 100 1.70 -15.70 19.46
N CYS A 101 0.88 -16.74 19.45
CA CYS A 101 0.35 -17.39 20.65
C CYS A 101 1.14 -18.65 21.06
N SER A 102 2.27 -18.94 20.42
CA SER A 102 3.19 -20.02 20.80
C SER A 102 4.37 -19.48 21.61
N ASP A 103 4.76 -20.21 22.65
CA ASP A 103 6.01 -19.94 23.37
C ASP A 103 7.19 -20.00 22.38
N GLY A 104 7.98 -18.93 22.30
CA GLY A 104 9.06 -18.75 21.32
C GLY A 104 10.32 -19.60 21.58
N SER A 105 10.15 -20.87 21.96
CA SER A 105 11.21 -21.80 22.38
C SER A 105 11.56 -22.87 21.34
N SER A 106 11.01 -22.82 20.13
CA SER A 106 11.34 -23.73 19.03
C SER A 106 11.82 -22.96 17.80
N ASP A 107 13.12 -23.09 17.49
CA ASP A 107 13.73 -22.57 16.24
C ASP A 107 13.28 -23.35 14.98
N ASP A 108 12.52 -24.44 15.14
CA ASP A 108 11.93 -25.19 14.04
C ASP A 108 10.72 -24.46 13.43
N GLN A 109 10.84 -24.09 12.14
CA GLN A 109 9.78 -23.42 11.36
C GLN A 109 8.58 -24.34 11.01
N ASP A 110 8.66 -25.63 11.36
CA ASP A 110 7.56 -26.63 11.26
C ASP A 110 6.81 -26.82 12.62
N SER A 111 7.01 -25.93 13.60
CA SER A 111 6.34 -26.00 14.92
C SER A 111 4.85 -25.59 14.89
N ASP A 112 4.10 -25.98 15.94
CA ASP A 112 2.68 -25.65 16.18
C ASP A 112 2.45 -24.15 16.52
N ALA A 113 3.03 -23.27 15.70
CA ALA A 113 2.84 -21.83 15.75
C ALA A 113 1.38 -21.50 15.44
N SER A 114 0.76 -20.80 16.38
CA SER A 114 -0.65 -20.40 16.35
C SER A 114 -0.71 -18.89 16.48
N TYR A 115 -1.42 -18.23 15.58
CA TYR A 115 -1.52 -16.78 15.52
C TYR A 115 -2.95 -16.32 15.82
N ALA A 116 -3.09 -15.13 16.38
CA ALA A 116 -4.38 -14.50 16.64
C ALA A 116 -4.43 -13.07 16.07
N VAL A 117 -5.42 -12.78 15.24
CA VAL A 117 -5.72 -11.43 14.71
C VAL A 117 -6.76 -10.77 15.59
N PHE A 118 -6.41 -9.62 16.17
CA PHE A 118 -7.35 -8.69 16.80
C PHE A 118 -7.65 -7.56 15.81
N LEU A 119 -8.87 -7.53 15.31
CA LEU A 119 -9.37 -6.56 14.33
C LEU A 119 -10.51 -5.74 14.95
N PRO A 120 -10.24 -4.53 15.46
CA PRO A 120 -11.27 -3.56 15.84
C PRO A 120 -12.21 -3.26 14.67
N ILE A 121 -13.51 -3.17 14.96
CA ILE A 121 -14.54 -2.89 13.95
C ILE A 121 -15.42 -1.70 14.32
N LEU A 122 -16.27 -1.31 13.38
CA LEU A 122 -17.28 -0.28 13.60
C LEU A 122 -18.56 -0.94 14.11
N GLU A 123 -19.19 -0.33 15.12
CA GLU A 123 -20.49 -0.75 15.63
C GLU A 123 -21.44 0.46 15.62
N GLY A 124 -22.49 0.40 14.79
CA GLY A 124 -23.39 1.52 14.54
C GLY A 124 -22.67 2.78 14.03
N ASN A 125 -22.60 3.80 14.90
CA ASN A 125 -21.96 5.09 14.67
C ASN A 125 -20.60 5.25 15.41
N PHE A 126 -20.11 4.20 16.09
CA PHE A 126 -18.88 4.22 16.85
C PHE A 126 -17.74 3.50 16.14
N ARG A 127 -16.53 4.02 16.29
CA ARG A 127 -15.28 3.40 15.84
C ARG A 127 -14.55 2.81 17.05
N THR A 128 -14.09 1.57 16.90
CA THR A 128 -13.23 0.90 17.88
C THR A 128 -11.76 1.00 17.47
N VAL A 129 -10.86 1.20 18.43
CA VAL A 129 -9.41 1.00 18.30
C VAL A 129 -8.87 0.30 19.55
N LEU A 130 -7.68 -0.31 19.43
CA LEU A 130 -6.93 -0.81 20.58
C LEU A 130 -5.98 0.26 21.11
N GLN A 131 -5.66 0.14 22.39
CA GLN A 131 -4.57 0.86 23.05
C GLN A 131 -4.02 0.04 24.23
N GLY A 132 -2.91 0.48 24.81
CA GLY A 132 -2.26 -0.15 25.95
C GLY A 132 -2.08 0.78 27.14
N ASN A 133 -2.11 0.24 28.36
CA ASN A 133 -1.87 1.00 29.60
C ASN A 133 -0.66 0.49 30.40
N GLU A 134 -0.26 1.24 31.44
CA GLU A 134 0.91 0.95 32.29
C GLU A 134 0.77 -0.33 33.12
N GLN A 135 -0.42 -0.91 33.20
CA GLN A 135 -0.72 -2.15 33.91
C GLN A 135 -0.68 -3.39 32.98
N ASN A 136 -0.09 -3.23 31.78
CA ASN A 136 -0.05 -4.21 30.68
C ASN A 136 -1.42 -4.64 30.15
N GLN A 137 -2.47 -3.86 30.39
CA GLN A 137 -3.79 -4.20 29.87
C GLN A 137 -3.91 -3.78 28.41
N LEU A 138 -4.46 -4.68 27.59
CA LEU A 138 -5.09 -4.33 26.34
C LEU A 138 -6.41 -3.62 26.67
N GLU A 139 -6.61 -2.45 26.08
CA GLU A 139 -7.84 -1.67 26.21
C GLU A 139 -8.52 -1.50 24.85
N ILE A 140 -9.84 -1.60 24.85
CA ILE A 140 -10.71 -1.18 23.74
C ILE A 140 -11.11 0.27 23.99
N CYS A 141 -10.80 1.15 23.03
CA CYS A 141 -11.29 2.52 22.99
C CYS A 141 -12.39 2.63 21.93
N LEU A 142 -13.56 3.12 22.34
CA LEU A 142 -14.76 3.25 21.53
C LEU A 142 -15.17 4.73 21.45
N GLU A 143 -15.32 5.28 20.24
CA GLU A 143 -15.61 6.71 20.03
C GLU A 143 -16.61 6.96 18.90
N SER A 144 -17.63 7.79 19.15
CA SER A 144 -18.53 8.31 18.10
C SER A 144 -17.98 9.56 17.41
N GLY A 145 -17.18 10.36 18.11
CA GLY A 145 -16.71 11.66 17.60
C GLY A 145 -17.78 12.75 17.52
N ASP A 146 -18.92 12.55 18.18
CA ASP A 146 -19.97 13.56 18.36
C ASP A 146 -20.50 13.49 19.80
N PRO A 147 -20.37 14.55 20.62
CA PRO A 147 -20.90 14.56 21.98
C PRO A 147 -22.41 14.29 22.09
N ALA A 148 -23.19 14.49 21.02
CA ALA A 148 -24.61 14.17 20.98
C ALA A 148 -24.92 12.69 20.65
N VAL A 149 -23.90 11.90 20.28
CA VAL A 149 -24.04 10.46 19.98
C VAL A 149 -23.39 9.67 21.09
N GLU A 150 -24.20 9.29 22.07
CA GLU A 150 -23.76 8.68 23.33
C GLU A 150 -24.16 7.21 23.50
N GLU A 151 -25.14 6.69 22.77
CA GLU A 151 -25.64 5.30 22.94
C GLU A 151 -25.01 4.32 21.94
N PHE A 152 -24.53 3.18 22.42
CA PHE A 152 -23.93 2.09 21.62
C PHE A 152 -24.44 0.70 22.06
N GLU A 153 -24.09 -0.38 21.35
CA GLU A 153 -24.55 -1.74 21.72
C GLU A 153 -23.53 -2.47 22.61
N GLY A 154 -22.24 -2.32 22.28
CA GLY A 154 -21.09 -2.87 22.99
C GLY A 154 -20.87 -4.36 22.75
N SER A 155 -21.46 -4.96 21.73
CA SER A 155 -21.55 -6.43 21.57
C SER A 155 -20.49 -7.00 20.62
N HIS A 156 -20.11 -6.26 19.58
CA HIS A 156 -19.17 -6.70 18.53
C HIS A 156 -18.13 -5.59 18.28
N LEU A 157 -17.19 -5.39 19.22
CA LEU A 157 -16.23 -4.28 19.17
C LEU A 157 -14.92 -4.67 18.47
N VAL A 158 -14.44 -5.90 18.70
CA VAL A 158 -13.21 -6.45 18.10
C VAL A 158 -13.49 -7.87 17.62
N PHE A 159 -13.18 -8.16 16.36
CA PHE A 159 -13.13 -9.53 15.86
C PHE A 159 -11.79 -10.17 16.23
N LEU A 160 -11.84 -11.40 16.74
CA LEU A 160 -10.70 -12.25 17.06
C LEU A 160 -10.74 -13.49 16.16
N GLY A 161 -9.74 -13.65 15.30
CA GLY A 161 -9.60 -14.84 14.43
C GLY A 161 -8.28 -15.58 14.71
N ALA A 162 -8.28 -16.91 14.60
CA ALA A 162 -7.12 -17.74 14.95
C ALA A 162 -6.76 -18.80 13.88
N GLY A 163 -5.50 -19.23 13.86
CA GLY A 163 -5.01 -20.29 12.96
C GLY A 163 -3.48 -20.34 12.83
N SER A 164 -2.96 -21.17 11.93
CA SER A 164 -1.52 -21.50 11.83
C SER A 164 -0.74 -20.79 10.70
N ASP A 165 -1.42 -20.17 9.73
CA ASP A 165 -0.78 -19.29 8.73
C ASP A 165 -1.20 -17.83 8.99
N PRO A 166 -0.25 -16.91 9.25
CA PRO A 166 -0.58 -15.55 9.65
C PRO A 166 -1.22 -14.73 8.51
N PHE A 167 -0.97 -15.08 7.25
CA PHE A 167 -1.52 -14.34 6.10
C PHE A 167 -2.93 -14.82 5.72
N ASP A 168 -3.17 -16.14 5.79
CA ASP A 168 -4.50 -16.70 5.56
C ASP A 168 -5.48 -16.28 6.68
N ILE A 169 -5.06 -16.23 7.96
CA ILE A 169 -5.97 -15.76 9.04
C ILE A 169 -6.31 -14.27 8.94
N ILE A 170 -5.38 -13.42 8.48
CA ILE A 170 -5.67 -12.00 8.23
C ILE A 170 -6.73 -11.87 7.13
N THR A 171 -6.54 -12.60 6.03
CA THR A 171 -7.48 -12.62 4.89
C THR A 171 -8.86 -13.11 5.33
N ASN A 172 -8.91 -14.19 6.11
CA ASN A 172 -10.17 -14.80 6.57
C ASN A 172 -10.85 -13.99 7.67
N ALA A 173 -10.10 -13.30 8.55
CA ALA A 173 -10.65 -12.36 9.52
C ALA A 173 -11.37 -11.21 8.82
N VAL A 174 -10.73 -10.59 7.82
CA VAL A 174 -11.37 -9.50 7.05
C VAL A 174 -12.59 -10.01 6.28
N LYS A 175 -12.53 -11.20 5.66
CA LYS A 175 -13.69 -11.82 5.00
C LYS A 175 -14.84 -12.14 5.97
N THR A 176 -14.56 -12.50 7.21
CA THR A 176 -15.59 -12.75 8.25
C THR A 176 -16.22 -11.45 8.73
N VAL A 177 -15.41 -10.41 8.98
CA VAL A 177 -15.89 -9.07 9.32
C VAL A 177 -16.71 -8.45 8.18
N GLU A 178 -16.34 -8.72 6.93
CA GLU A 178 -17.08 -8.29 5.74
C GLU A 178 -18.48 -8.94 5.68
N GLN A 179 -18.59 -10.25 5.92
CA GLN A 179 -19.87 -10.96 6.00
C GLN A 179 -20.76 -10.45 7.14
N HIS A 180 -20.16 -10.09 8.28
CA HIS A 180 -20.87 -9.55 9.45
C HIS A 180 -21.35 -8.11 9.24
N LEU A 181 -20.49 -7.21 8.79
CA LEU A 181 -20.81 -5.78 8.64
C LEU A 181 -21.58 -5.46 7.35
N GLN A 182 -21.34 -6.20 6.26
CA GLN A 182 -21.94 -5.99 4.94
C GLN A 182 -21.76 -4.57 4.34
N THR A 183 -20.80 -3.79 4.86
CA THR A 183 -20.55 -2.38 4.48
C THR A 183 -19.42 -2.19 3.47
N PHE A 184 -18.65 -3.24 3.16
CA PHE A 184 -17.53 -3.17 2.23
C PHE A 184 -17.37 -4.48 1.45
N SER A 185 -16.34 -4.57 0.60
CA SER A 185 -15.91 -5.81 -0.03
C SER A 185 -14.40 -5.96 0.08
N HIS A 186 -13.94 -7.18 0.28
CA HIS A 186 -12.52 -7.56 0.24
C HIS A 186 -11.88 -7.23 -1.12
N ARG A 187 -10.58 -6.90 -1.12
CA ARG A 187 -9.79 -6.50 -2.30
C ARG A 187 -10.02 -7.44 -3.50
N GLU A 188 -10.09 -8.75 -3.28
CA GLU A 188 -10.18 -9.76 -4.35
C GLU A 188 -11.46 -9.68 -5.19
N ARG A 189 -12.52 -9.04 -4.68
CA ARG A 189 -13.77 -8.83 -5.44
C ARG A 189 -13.84 -7.45 -6.11
N LYS A 190 -12.85 -6.59 -5.90
CA LYS A 190 -12.76 -5.28 -6.57
C LYS A 190 -12.04 -5.43 -7.91
N LYS A 191 -12.43 -4.62 -8.89
CA LYS A 191 -11.67 -4.48 -10.15
C LYS A 191 -10.28 -3.91 -9.83
N MET A 192 -9.23 -4.59 -10.26
CA MET A 192 -7.86 -4.07 -10.18
C MET A 192 -7.71 -2.92 -11.20
N PRO A 193 -7.29 -1.70 -10.78
CA PRO A 193 -7.08 -0.59 -11.71
C PRO A 193 -5.97 -0.88 -12.73
N ASP A 194 -6.21 -0.66 -14.04
CA ASP A 194 -5.19 -0.92 -15.07
C ASP A 194 -4.02 0.08 -15.02
N ILE A 195 -4.24 1.30 -14.48
CA ILE A 195 -3.19 2.31 -14.26
C ILE A 195 -1.96 1.75 -13.54
N LEU A 196 -2.16 0.78 -12.64
CA LEU A 196 -1.09 0.09 -11.91
C LEU A 196 -0.13 -0.69 -12.83
N ASN A 197 -0.55 -1.11 -14.01
CA ASN A 197 0.28 -1.89 -14.93
C ASN A 197 1.25 -1.03 -15.75
N TRP A 198 1.26 0.29 -15.52
CA TRP A 198 2.04 1.26 -16.26
C TRP A 198 2.91 2.14 -15.36
N PHE A 199 3.91 2.76 -15.96
CA PHE A 199 4.69 3.82 -15.33
C PHE A 199 3.98 5.17 -15.45
N GLY A 200 4.14 6.02 -14.45
CA GLY A 200 3.57 7.38 -14.46
C GLY A 200 4.44 8.43 -13.82
N TRP A 201 3.90 9.64 -13.75
CA TRP A 201 4.56 10.82 -13.16
C TRP A 201 3.55 11.66 -12.37
N CYS A 202 3.95 12.13 -11.20
CA CYS A 202 3.15 13.03 -10.35
C CYS A 202 3.82 14.40 -10.30
N THR A 203 3.05 15.47 -10.48
CA THR A 203 3.60 16.83 -10.56
C THR A 203 4.00 17.42 -9.20
N TRP A 204 3.74 16.72 -8.08
CA TRP A 204 3.86 17.27 -6.72
C TRP A 204 5.27 17.75 -6.39
N ASP A 205 6.29 16.89 -6.26
CA ASP A 205 7.63 17.38 -5.89
C ASP A 205 8.34 18.14 -7.03
N ALA A 206 7.80 18.04 -8.25
CA ALA A 206 8.28 18.76 -9.41
C ALA A 206 8.00 20.27 -9.31
N PHE A 207 6.80 20.66 -8.85
CA PHE A 207 6.34 22.06 -8.86
C PHE A 207 5.59 22.50 -7.59
N TYR A 208 5.18 21.58 -6.72
CA TYR A 208 4.16 21.76 -5.70
C TYR A 208 2.96 22.54 -6.26
N THR A 209 2.44 23.52 -5.51
CA THR A 209 1.31 24.35 -5.94
C THR A 209 1.60 25.22 -7.17
N ASP A 210 2.85 25.32 -7.63
CA ASP A 210 3.25 26.16 -8.77
C ASP A 210 3.12 25.44 -10.13
N VAL A 211 2.52 24.23 -10.17
CA VAL A 211 2.29 23.48 -11.41
C VAL A 211 1.54 24.29 -12.48
N THR A 212 1.99 24.21 -13.73
CA THR A 212 1.39 24.86 -14.91
C THR A 212 1.23 23.88 -16.06
N ALA A 213 0.38 24.21 -17.03
CA ALA A 213 0.24 23.44 -18.27
C ALA A 213 1.59 23.22 -18.98
N ASP A 214 2.45 24.25 -19.06
CA ASP A 214 3.76 24.14 -19.70
C ASP A 214 4.77 23.29 -18.91
N GLY A 215 4.75 23.37 -17.57
CA GLY A 215 5.57 22.49 -16.73
C GLY A 215 5.23 21.01 -16.93
N VAL A 216 3.94 20.68 -17.08
CA VAL A 216 3.49 19.32 -17.40
C VAL A 216 3.98 18.89 -18.80
N ARG A 217 3.82 19.74 -19.82
CA ARG A 217 4.35 19.47 -21.18
C ARG A 217 5.87 19.26 -21.17
N GLU A 218 6.61 20.00 -20.36
CA GLU A 218 8.07 19.84 -20.25
C GLU A 218 8.44 18.52 -19.58
N GLY A 219 7.79 18.16 -18.46
CA GLY A 219 8.06 16.92 -17.75
C GLY A 219 7.82 15.67 -18.61
N LEU A 220 6.67 15.59 -19.29
CA LEU A 220 6.35 14.50 -20.21
C LEU A 220 7.40 14.34 -21.32
N ARG A 221 7.72 15.44 -22.03
CA ARG A 221 8.76 15.46 -23.08
C ARG A 221 10.13 15.05 -22.54
N SER A 222 10.46 15.41 -21.29
CA SER A 222 11.75 15.06 -20.68
C SER A 222 11.89 13.57 -20.41
N LEU A 223 10.82 12.91 -19.96
CA LEU A 223 10.77 11.46 -19.72
C LEU A 223 10.76 10.66 -21.04
N GLU A 224 9.96 11.09 -22.02
CA GLU A 224 9.90 10.48 -23.35
C GLU A 224 11.25 10.55 -24.07
N LYS A 225 11.97 11.68 -23.96
CA LYS A 225 13.32 11.84 -24.52
C LYS A 225 14.35 10.88 -23.93
N GLY A 226 14.15 10.44 -22.68
CA GLY A 226 14.97 9.41 -22.03
C GLY A 226 14.58 7.97 -22.37
N GLY A 227 13.53 7.76 -23.17
CA GLY A 227 13.02 6.45 -23.54
C GLY A 227 12.14 5.79 -22.47
N ILE A 228 11.66 6.56 -21.48
CA ILE A 228 10.76 6.09 -20.42
C ILE A 228 9.43 6.88 -20.53
N PRO A 229 8.59 6.60 -21.53
CA PRO A 229 7.33 7.33 -21.73
C PRO A 229 6.33 6.99 -20.61
N PRO A 230 5.92 7.93 -19.76
CA PRO A 230 4.86 7.69 -18.79
C PRO A 230 3.54 7.45 -19.53
N LYS A 231 2.71 6.56 -18.99
CA LYS A 231 1.35 6.31 -19.49
C LYS A 231 0.28 6.90 -18.61
N PHE A 232 0.65 7.44 -17.46
CA PHE A 232 -0.22 8.31 -16.72
C PHE A 232 0.50 9.51 -16.13
N VAL A 233 -0.25 10.60 -15.95
CA VAL A 233 0.17 11.76 -15.20
C VAL A 233 -0.86 12.08 -14.13
N ILE A 234 -0.39 12.39 -12.92
CA ILE A 234 -1.20 12.95 -11.84
C ILE A 234 -0.86 14.44 -11.77
N ILE A 235 -1.82 15.29 -12.14
CA ILE A 235 -1.74 16.73 -11.93
C ILE A 235 -2.15 16.99 -10.48
N ASP A 236 -1.14 17.12 -9.62
CA ASP A 236 -1.29 17.31 -8.19
C ASP A 236 -1.72 18.75 -7.82
N ASP A 237 -1.80 19.08 -6.53
CA ASP A 237 -2.30 20.37 -6.04
C ASP A 237 -1.63 21.57 -6.75
N GLY A 238 -2.45 22.60 -7.01
CA GLY A 238 -2.08 23.83 -7.71
C GLY A 238 -2.89 24.12 -8.96
N TRP A 239 -3.69 23.19 -9.48
CA TRP A 239 -4.54 23.40 -10.67
C TRP A 239 -5.93 24.00 -10.36
N GLN A 240 -6.42 23.83 -9.13
CA GLN A 240 -7.77 24.24 -8.72
C GLN A 240 -7.92 25.76 -8.54
N SER A 241 -9.14 26.26 -8.71
CA SER A 241 -9.49 27.65 -8.44
C SER A 241 -9.75 27.87 -6.95
N VAL A 242 -8.82 28.55 -6.28
CA VAL A 242 -8.83 28.71 -4.82
C VAL A 242 -8.62 30.15 -4.39
N GLY A 243 -9.16 30.48 -3.22
CA GLY A 243 -9.01 31.80 -2.61
C GLY A 243 -8.95 31.71 -1.09
N LYS A 244 -8.29 32.69 -0.49
CA LYS A 244 -8.18 32.86 0.96
C LYS A 244 -9.25 33.84 1.47
N ASP A 245 -9.75 33.62 2.68
CA ASP A 245 -10.67 34.56 3.32
C ASP A 245 -9.94 35.72 4.03
N PRO A 246 -10.54 36.93 4.11
CA PRO A 246 -9.84 38.14 4.57
C PRO A 246 -9.25 38.06 5.98
N PHE A 247 -9.86 37.23 6.84
CA PHE A 247 -9.45 37.05 8.24
C PHE A 247 -8.63 35.77 8.48
N SER A 248 -8.37 34.98 7.45
CA SER A 248 -7.59 33.75 7.56
C SER A 248 -6.10 34.05 7.80
N VAL A 249 -5.46 33.22 8.63
CA VAL A 249 -4.02 33.29 8.89
C VAL A 249 -3.31 32.38 7.89
N ASP A 250 -2.23 32.87 7.27
CA ASP A 250 -1.43 32.02 6.37
C ASP A 250 -0.72 30.93 7.16
N CYS A 251 -0.86 29.71 6.68
CA CYS A 251 -0.03 28.58 7.10
C CYS A 251 0.50 27.93 5.83
N LYS A 252 1.60 28.49 5.33
CA LYS A 252 2.37 27.87 4.25
C LYS A 252 3.23 26.77 4.86
N ALA A 253 3.00 25.54 4.42
CA ALA A 253 3.96 24.46 4.66
C ALA A 253 5.21 24.67 3.79
N ASP A 254 6.28 23.94 4.11
CA ASP A 254 7.58 23.97 3.39
C ASP A 254 7.46 23.70 1.88
N ASN A 255 6.36 23.08 1.46
CA ASN A 255 5.99 22.70 0.10
C ASN A 255 4.91 23.63 -0.51
N THR A 256 4.95 24.92 -0.15
CA THR A 256 4.11 26.03 -0.64
C THR A 256 2.58 25.94 -0.42
N ALA A 257 2.03 24.77 -0.08
CA ALA A 257 0.62 24.57 0.24
C ALA A 257 0.15 25.49 1.37
N ASN A 258 -0.97 26.20 1.16
CA ASN A 258 -1.59 27.06 2.18
C ASN A 258 -2.91 26.45 2.64
N PHE A 259 -2.91 25.88 3.85
CA PHE A 259 -4.08 25.16 4.38
C PHE A 259 -5.31 26.06 4.64
N ALA A 260 -5.15 27.38 4.58
CA ALA A 260 -6.24 28.35 4.71
C ALA A 260 -6.98 28.66 3.39
N ASN A 261 -6.46 28.23 2.24
CA ASN A 261 -7.12 28.41 0.94
C ASN A 261 -8.36 27.51 0.84
N ARG A 262 -9.40 27.99 0.14
CA ARG A 262 -10.67 27.29 -0.07
C ARG A 262 -11.03 27.25 -1.54
N LEU A 263 -11.72 26.18 -1.96
CA LEU A 263 -12.24 26.06 -3.33
C LEU A 263 -13.26 27.16 -3.61
N THR A 264 -13.03 27.97 -4.64
CA THR A 264 -13.95 29.03 -5.09
C THR A 264 -14.76 28.64 -6.32
N ASP A 265 -14.28 27.67 -7.09
CA ASP A 265 -14.88 27.19 -8.33
C ASP A 265 -14.45 25.72 -8.54
N ILE A 266 -15.31 24.90 -9.14
CA ILE A 266 -14.97 23.52 -9.52
C ILE A 266 -14.07 23.45 -10.76
N LYS A 267 -13.99 24.53 -11.54
CA LYS A 267 -13.13 24.65 -12.72
C LYS A 267 -11.68 24.97 -12.36
N GLU A 268 -10.77 24.67 -13.29
CA GLU A 268 -9.34 24.99 -13.21
C GLU A 268 -9.08 26.49 -13.05
N ASN A 269 -7.90 26.82 -12.51
CA ASN A 269 -7.41 28.19 -12.47
C ASN A 269 -6.70 28.60 -13.77
N HIS A 270 -6.35 29.87 -13.84
CA HIS A 270 -5.71 30.49 -15.01
C HIS A 270 -4.46 29.78 -15.55
N LYS A 271 -3.72 29.00 -14.73
CA LYS A 271 -2.50 28.27 -15.15
C LYS A 271 -2.76 27.10 -16.10
N PHE A 272 -4.03 26.70 -16.22
CA PHE A 272 -4.52 25.67 -17.14
C PHE A 272 -5.53 26.23 -18.16
N GLN A 273 -5.67 27.56 -18.22
CA GLN A 273 -6.35 28.24 -19.31
C GLN A 273 -5.32 28.78 -20.31
N LYS A 274 -5.61 28.61 -21.60
CA LYS A 274 -4.79 29.12 -22.70
C LYS A 274 -4.81 30.65 -22.68
N ASP A 275 -3.62 31.25 -22.68
CA ASP A 275 -3.39 32.69 -22.48
C ASP A 275 -4.02 33.24 -21.16
N GLY A 276 -4.23 32.36 -20.18
CA GLY A 276 -4.89 32.68 -18.91
C GLY A 276 -4.09 33.65 -18.03
N LYS A 277 -4.81 34.53 -17.33
CA LYS A 277 -4.22 35.54 -16.42
C LYS A 277 -4.81 35.41 -15.02
N GLU A 278 -4.00 35.69 -14.01
CA GLU A 278 -4.44 35.69 -12.62
C GLU A 278 -5.58 36.70 -12.40
N GLY A 279 -6.66 36.26 -11.77
CA GLY A 279 -7.88 37.05 -11.55
C GLY A 279 -8.85 37.12 -12.74
N GLU A 280 -8.49 36.61 -13.92
CA GLU A 280 -9.39 36.47 -15.08
C GLU A 280 -9.84 35.00 -15.23
N ARG A 281 -11.07 34.78 -15.70
CA ARG A 281 -11.58 33.45 -16.12
C ARG A 281 -12.17 33.56 -17.53
N VAL A 282 -11.80 32.61 -18.39
CA VAL A 282 -12.45 32.36 -19.68
C VAL A 282 -13.41 31.17 -19.52
N GLU A 283 -14.65 31.33 -19.98
CA GLU A 283 -15.70 30.29 -19.89
C GLU A 283 -15.72 29.31 -21.06
N ASP A 284 -14.91 29.55 -22.10
CA ASP A 284 -14.80 28.70 -23.28
C ASP A 284 -14.00 27.41 -22.97
N PRO A 285 -14.61 26.20 -23.04
CA PRO A 285 -13.90 24.95 -22.76
C PRO A 285 -12.74 24.67 -23.73
N SER A 286 -12.78 25.22 -24.94
CA SER A 286 -11.69 25.12 -25.93
C SER A 286 -10.46 25.96 -25.57
N MET A 287 -10.55 26.76 -24.51
CA MET A 287 -9.47 27.53 -23.92
C MET A 287 -9.11 27.05 -22.50
N GLY A 288 -9.83 26.07 -21.93
CA GLY A 288 -9.64 25.59 -20.57
C GLY A 288 -8.98 24.21 -20.46
N LEU A 289 -9.20 23.53 -19.33
CA LEU A 289 -8.61 22.22 -19.01
C LEU A 289 -8.85 21.17 -20.11
N SER A 290 -10.02 21.18 -20.75
CA SER A 290 -10.36 20.24 -21.83
C SER A 290 -9.39 20.35 -23.02
N HIS A 291 -9.04 21.56 -23.45
CA HIS A 291 -8.10 21.76 -24.56
C HIS A 291 -6.71 21.23 -24.21
N PHE A 292 -6.25 21.52 -22.99
CA PHE A 292 -4.96 21.06 -22.49
C PHE A 292 -4.88 19.52 -22.40
N VAL A 293 -5.89 18.86 -21.85
CA VAL A 293 -5.91 17.40 -21.71
C VAL A 293 -6.03 16.71 -23.07
N SER A 294 -6.80 17.24 -24.01
CA SER A 294 -6.82 16.76 -25.40
C SER A 294 -5.44 16.88 -26.04
N GLU A 295 -4.78 18.04 -25.92
CA GLU A 295 -3.42 18.24 -26.43
C GLU A 295 -2.42 17.26 -25.81
N LEU A 296 -2.53 16.97 -24.50
CA LEU A 296 -1.68 15.97 -23.85
C LEU A 296 -1.89 14.56 -24.44
N LYS A 297 -3.15 14.14 -24.63
CA LYS A 297 -3.47 12.79 -25.16
C LYS A 297 -3.18 12.64 -26.66
N ASP A 298 -3.24 13.72 -27.43
CA ASP A 298 -2.91 13.72 -28.86
C ASP A 298 -1.39 13.70 -29.11
N ASN A 299 -0.60 14.36 -28.27
CA ASN A 299 0.85 14.51 -28.47
C ASN A 299 1.71 13.52 -27.65
N HIS A 300 1.19 13.00 -26.54
CA HIS A 300 1.89 12.04 -25.68
C HIS A 300 1.18 10.71 -25.64
N SER A 301 1.95 9.64 -25.42
CA SER A 301 1.43 8.27 -25.42
C SER A 301 0.68 7.88 -24.12
N LEU A 302 -0.01 8.85 -23.50
CA LEU A 302 -0.74 8.73 -22.24
C LEU A 302 -2.01 7.87 -22.40
N LYS A 303 -2.27 7.06 -21.38
CA LYS A 303 -3.52 6.30 -21.19
C LYS A 303 -4.44 7.00 -20.19
N TYR A 304 -3.88 7.61 -19.15
CA TYR A 304 -4.64 8.20 -18.04
C TYR A 304 -4.10 9.58 -17.66
N VAL A 305 -4.99 10.55 -17.49
CA VAL A 305 -4.71 11.84 -16.86
C VAL A 305 -5.58 11.91 -15.61
N TYR A 306 -4.95 11.95 -14.43
CA TYR A 306 -5.63 12.09 -13.15
C TYR A 306 -5.38 13.49 -12.59
N VAL A 307 -6.31 14.01 -11.79
CA VAL A 307 -6.13 15.28 -11.05
C VAL A 307 -6.33 15.09 -9.56
N TRP A 308 -5.66 15.91 -8.76
CA TRP A 308 -5.78 15.94 -7.31
C TRP A 308 -6.95 16.80 -6.83
N HIS A 309 -7.62 16.39 -5.74
CA HIS A 309 -8.40 17.30 -4.90
C HIS A 309 -8.47 16.78 -3.45
N ALA A 310 -8.67 17.64 -2.47
CA ALA A 310 -8.98 17.17 -1.11
C ALA A 310 -10.40 16.58 -1.03
N ILE A 311 -10.65 15.68 -0.07
CA ILE A 311 -11.98 15.12 0.21
C ILE A 311 -13.02 16.22 0.48
N THR A 312 -12.62 17.33 1.08
CA THR A 312 -13.44 18.53 1.33
C THR A 312 -13.39 19.56 0.19
N GLY A 313 -12.96 19.17 -1.02
CA GLY A 313 -12.84 20.02 -2.21
C GLY A 313 -11.47 20.69 -2.35
N TYR A 314 -10.98 21.31 -1.27
CA TYR A 314 -9.60 21.79 -1.12
C TYR A 314 -9.17 21.76 0.36
N TRP A 315 -7.91 22.09 0.67
CA TRP A 315 -7.34 22.03 2.04
C TRP A 315 -8.22 22.70 3.11
N GLY A 316 -8.64 23.95 2.90
CA GLY A 316 -9.53 24.69 3.80
C GLY A 316 -11.03 24.45 3.55
N GLY A 317 -11.38 23.49 2.69
CA GLY A 317 -12.75 23.17 2.28
C GLY A 317 -13.27 23.97 1.07
N VAL A 318 -14.58 23.95 0.87
CA VAL A 318 -15.30 24.75 -0.14
C VAL A 318 -15.70 26.11 0.46
N ARG A 319 -15.48 27.20 -0.27
CA ARG A 319 -15.63 28.56 0.28
C ARG A 319 -17.10 28.95 0.52
N PRO A 320 -17.49 29.34 1.74
CA PRO A 320 -18.81 29.91 2.00
C PRO A 320 -18.98 31.31 1.39
N GLY A 321 -20.20 31.63 0.94
CA GLY A 321 -20.59 32.99 0.54
C GLY A 321 -20.16 33.44 -0.86
N VAL A 322 -19.47 32.62 -1.65
CA VAL A 322 -19.27 32.87 -3.09
C VAL A 322 -20.42 32.28 -3.91
N SER A 323 -20.77 32.93 -5.02
CA SER A 323 -21.97 32.60 -5.80
C SER A 323 -21.90 31.20 -6.41
N GLU A 324 -20.71 30.86 -6.90
CA GLU A 324 -20.37 29.65 -7.66
C GLU A 324 -20.50 28.39 -6.80
N MET A 325 -20.26 28.50 -5.49
CA MET A 325 -20.32 27.38 -4.53
C MET A 325 -21.60 27.38 -3.67
N GLY A 326 -22.45 28.41 -3.79
CA GLY A 326 -23.55 28.66 -2.86
C GLY A 326 -24.60 27.54 -2.81
N HIS A 327 -24.85 26.84 -3.92
CA HIS A 327 -25.84 25.76 -4.01
C HIS A 327 -25.42 24.46 -3.29
N TYR A 328 -24.14 24.33 -2.93
CA TYR A 328 -23.64 23.23 -2.11
C TYR A 328 -23.83 23.44 -0.59
N ASP A 329 -24.30 24.62 -0.17
CA ASP A 329 -24.46 25.02 1.25
C ASP A 329 -23.20 24.75 2.13
N PRO A 330 -21.99 25.21 1.72
CA PRO A 330 -20.78 25.03 2.52
C PRO A 330 -20.79 25.92 3.76
N LYS A 331 -20.44 25.35 4.92
CA LYS A 331 -20.41 26.04 6.22
C LYS A 331 -19.07 25.85 6.91
N LEU A 332 -18.63 26.84 7.68
CA LEU A 332 -17.43 26.69 8.50
C LEU A 332 -17.68 25.72 9.65
N ALA A 333 -16.96 24.60 9.63
CA ALA A 333 -16.85 23.65 10.72
C ALA A 333 -15.42 23.68 11.27
N TYR A 334 -15.23 23.37 12.55
CA TYR A 334 -13.94 23.48 13.22
C TYR A 334 -13.46 22.09 13.66
N PRO A 335 -12.46 21.49 12.98
CA PRO A 335 -11.89 20.20 13.34
C PRO A 335 -11.54 20.04 14.82
N VAL A 336 -11.97 18.94 15.42
CA VAL A 336 -11.60 18.49 16.77
C VAL A 336 -10.95 17.11 16.69
N ALA A 337 -9.69 17.00 17.12
CA ALA A 337 -8.98 15.73 17.18
C ALA A 337 -9.55 14.80 18.26
N SER A 338 -9.37 13.48 18.11
CA SER A 338 -9.65 12.55 19.22
C SER A 338 -8.52 12.60 20.25
N PRO A 339 -8.80 12.31 21.54
CA PRO A 339 -7.75 12.11 22.53
C PRO A 339 -6.74 11.02 22.16
N GLY A 340 -7.13 10.04 21.32
CA GLY A 340 -6.24 9.03 20.76
C GLY A 340 -5.25 9.59 19.73
N VAL A 341 -5.70 10.47 18.84
CA VAL A 341 -4.83 11.17 17.87
C VAL A 341 -3.90 12.16 18.58
N ASP A 342 -4.41 12.96 19.51
CA ASP A 342 -3.60 13.88 20.33
C ASP A 342 -2.60 13.16 21.25
N SER A 343 -2.83 11.86 21.51
CA SER A 343 -1.86 11.02 22.21
C SER A 343 -0.66 10.62 21.36
N ASN A 344 -0.63 10.90 20.06
CA ASN A 344 0.47 10.62 19.14
C ASN A 344 1.12 11.92 18.58
N GLU A 345 1.65 11.93 17.35
CA GLU A 345 2.42 13.07 16.80
C GLU A 345 1.53 14.29 16.49
N PRO A 346 1.87 15.52 16.95
CA PRO A 346 1.09 16.72 16.65
C PRO A 346 1.05 17.05 15.15
N CYS A 347 -0.13 17.41 14.63
CA CYS A 347 -0.30 17.76 13.21
C CYS A 347 -0.53 19.26 12.98
N ASP A 348 0.47 19.94 12.41
CA ASP A 348 0.39 21.39 12.16
C ASP A 348 -0.58 21.76 11.04
N ALA A 349 -0.75 20.89 10.02
CA ALA A 349 -1.81 21.03 9.03
C ALA A 349 -3.20 21.02 9.69
N LEU A 350 -3.46 20.05 10.59
CA LEU A 350 -4.72 19.99 11.34
C LEU A 350 -4.92 21.23 12.23
N LYS A 351 -3.89 21.67 12.96
CA LYS A 351 -3.95 22.89 13.78
C LYS A 351 -4.31 24.12 12.92
N SER A 352 -3.73 24.24 11.73
CA SER A 352 -4.00 25.34 10.81
C SER A 352 -5.44 25.32 10.28
N ILE A 353 -5.93 24.15 9.87
CA ILE A 353 -7.32 23.97 9.41
C ILE A 353 -8.28 24.25 10.58
N ALA A 354 -7.99 23.77 11.79
CA ALA A 354 -8.76 24.06 12.99
C ALA A 354 -8.77 25.56 13.35
N GLN A 355 -7.64 26.27 13.20
CA GLN A 355 -7.56 27.71 13.44
C GLN A 355 -8.36 28.53 12.41
N ASN A 356 -8.31 28.14 11.14
CA ASN A 356 -8.99 28.85 10.05
C ASN A 356 -10.46 28.44 9.86
N GLY A 357 -10.87 27.30 10.41
CA GLY A 357 -12.10 26.60 10.05
C GLY A 357 -11.99 25.87 8.71
N LEU A 358 -12.85 24.88 8.47
CA LEU A 358 -12.97 24.15 7.22
C LEU A 358 -14.35 24.41 6.60
N GLY A 359 -14.40 24.74 5.32
CA GLY A 359 -15.63 24.87 4.55
C GLY A 359 -16.25 23.51 4.22
N LEU A 360 -17.09 23.00 5.10
CA LEU A 360 -17.73 21.69 4.98
C LEU A 360 -19.01 21.82 4.14
N VAL A 361 -19.05 21.15 2.99
CA VAL A 361 -20.27 20.98 2.18
C VAL A 361 -21.31 20.22 3.00
N HIS A 362 -22.58 20.63 2.93
CA HIS A 362 -23.63 19.95 3.71
C HIS A 362 -23.71 18.45 3.31
N PRO A 363 -23.80 17.48 4.25
CA PRO A 363 -23.76 16.05 3.91
C PRO A 363 -24.85 15.58 2.92
N GLU A 364 -26.00 16.24 2.88
CA GLU A 364 -27.08 15.97 1.90
C GLU A 364 -26.83 16.61 0.50
N LYS A 365 -25.76 17.38 0.34
CA LYS A 365 -25.36 18.08 -0.90
C LYS A 365 -24.03 17.58 -1.46
N VAL A 366 -23.25 16.82 -0.69
CA VAL A 366 -21.89 16.40 -1.06
C VAL A 366 -21.86 15.50 -2.32
N PHE A 367 -22.90 14.69 -2.57
CA PHE A 367 -23.02 13.96 -3.85
C PHE A 367 -23.15 14.90 -5.05
N ASN A 368 -23.95 15.96 -4.95
CA ASN A 368 -24.08 16.93 -6.04
C ASN A 368 -22.74 17.65 -6.28
N PHE A 369 -22.05 18.05 -5.21
CA PHE A 369 -20.71 18.65 -5.29
C PHE A 369 -19.71 17.75 -6.04
N TYR A 370 -19.53 16.49 -5.60
CA TYR A 370 -18.62 15.58 -6.29
C TYR A 370 -19.11 15.28 -7.71
N ASN A 371 -20.41 15.09 -7.94
CA ASN A 371 -20.93 14.74 -9.25
C ASN A 371 -20.77 15.89 -10.25
N GLU A 372 -20.97 17.14 -9.85
CA GLU A 372 -20.74 18.31 -10.70
C GLU A 372 -19.24 18.50 -10.98
N LEU A 373 -18.38 18.37 -9.96
CA LEU A 373 -16.92 18.39 -10.12
C LEU A 373 -16.40 17.27 -11.03
N HIS A 374 -16.75 16.01 -10.78
CA HIS A 374 -16.27 14.87 -11.55
C HIS A 374 -16.90 14.81 -12.94
N SER A 375 -18.15 15.24 -13.12
CA SER A 375 -18.73 15.40 -14.46
C SER A 375 -18.01 16.48 -15.26
N TYR A 376 -17.58 17.57 -14.62
CA TYR A 376 -16.76 18.59 -15.27
C TYR A 376 -15.41 17.99 -15.71
N LEU A 377 -14.69 17.35 -14.79
CA LEU A 377 -13.39 16.73 -15.05
C LEU A 377 -13.46 15.66 -16.15
N ALA A 378 -14.46 14.77 -16.10
CA ALA A 378 -14.68 13.76 -17.14
C ALA A 378 -14.99 14.41 -18.50
N SER A 379 -15.76 15.51 -18.53
CA SER A 379 -16.00 16.27 -19.78
C SER A 379 -14.74 16.95 -20.33
N ALA A 380 -13.78 17.28 -19.46
CA ALA A 380 -12.44 17.76 -19.83
C ALA A 380 -11.47 16.61 -20.21
N GLY A 381 -11.92 15.35 -20.20
CA GLY A 381 -11.12 14.19 -20.59
C GLY A 381 -10.22 13.63 -19.49
N ILE A 382 -10.43 14.00 -18.22
CA ILE A 382 -9.77 13.39 -17.06
C ILE A 382 -10.32 11.98 -16.81
N ASP A 383 -9.44 11.03 -16.52
CA ASP A 383 -9.78 9.60 -16.39
C ASP A 383 -9.96 9.13 -14.94
N GLY A 384 -9.59 9.96 -13.96
CA GLY A 384 -9.72 9.66 -12.54
C GLY A 384 -9.17 10.75 -11.62
N VAL A 385 -9.24 10.51 -10.31
CA VAL A 385 -8.87 11.49 -9.27
C VAL A 385 -7.94 10.92 -8.19
N LYS A 386 -7.00 11.73 -7.72
CA LYS A 386 -6.29 11.51 -6.45
C LYS A 386 -7.01 12.32 -5.36
N VAL A 387 -7.55 11.65 -4.35
CA VAL A 387 -8.41 12.29 -3.34
C VAL A 387 -7.75 12.24 -1.96
N ASP A 388 -7.35 13.41 -1.49
CA ASP A 388 -6.49 13.59 -0.32
C ASP A 388 -7.25 14.03 0.92
N VAL A 389 -6.52 14.16 2.04
CA VAL A 389 -7.02 14.69 3.32
C VAL A 389 -8.19 13.86 3.90
N GLN A 390 -8.35 12.60 3.47
CA GLN A 390 -9.48 11.71 3.75
C GLN A 390 -9.89 11.68 5.24
N ASN A 391 -8.91 11.56 6.14
CA ASN A 391 -9.15 11.39 7.57
C ASN A 391 -9.69 12.65 8.28
N ILE A 392 -9.76 13.82 7.62
CA ILE A 392 -10.27 15.06 8.26
C ILE A 392 -11.73 14.90 8.68
N LEU A 393 -12.50 14.09 7.96
CA LEU A 393 -13.91 13.84 8.23
C LEU A 393 -14.15 13.29 9.64
N GLU A 394 -13.19 12.60 10.24
CA GLU A 394 -13.36 12.07 11.59
C GLU A 394 -13.40 13.17 12.67
N THR A 395 -12.78 14.31 12.38
CA THR A 395 -12.67 15.47 13.28
C THR A 395 -13.85 16.42 13.17
N LEU A 396 -14.79 16.11 12.26
CA LEU A 396 -15.90 16.98 11.84
C LEU A 396 -17.28 16.36 12.14
N GLY A 397 -17.33 15.21 12.82
CA GLY A 397 -18.56 14.45 13.05
C GLY A 397 -19.61 15.09 13.97
N ALA A 398 -19.23 16.10 14.75
CA ALA A 398 -20.10 16.76 15.72
C ALA A 398 -21.27 17.50 15.06
N GLY A 399 -22.51 17.19 15.45
CA GLY A 399 -23.72 17.71 14.80
C GLY A 399 -24.08 17.01 13.49
N HIS A 400 -23.32 15.98 13.10
CA HIS A 400 -23.55 15.16 11.91
C HIS A 400 -23.73 13.67 12.21
N GLY A 401 -23.90 13.32 13.49
CA GLY A 401 -24.17 11.95 13.94
C GLY A 401 -22.89 11.11 14.13
N GLY A 402 -21.76 11.78 14.35
CA GLY A 402 -20.47 11.13 14.60
C GLY A 402 -19.63 10.91 13.34
N ARG A 403 -18.35 10.63 13.58
CA ARG A 403 -17.33 10.41 12.54
C ARG A 403 -17.75 9.32 11.56
N VAL A 404 -18.31 8.21 12.06
CA VAL A 404 -18.70 7.07 11.23
C VAL A 404 -19.82 7.47 10.27
N GLN A 405 -20.81 8.24 10.71
CA GLN A 405 -21.91 8.66 9.85
C GLN A 405 -21.47 9.70 8.81
N LEU A 406 -20.68 10.69 9.20
CA LEU A 406 -20.17 11.72 8.28
C LEU A 406 -19.24 11.11 7.22
N THR A 407 -18.24 10.32 7.64
CA THR A 407 -17.34 9.61 6.73
C THR A 407 -18.12 8.69 5.79
N ARG A 408 -19.09 7.91 6.29
CA ARG A 408 -19.92 7.04 5.44
C ARG A 408 -20.65 7.83 4.35
N LYS A 409 -21.29 8.96 4.66
CA LYS A 409 -21.98 9.81 3.67
C LYS A 409 -21.02 10.36 2.61
N TYR A 410 -19.87 10.88 3.04
CA TYR A 410 -18.85 11.43 2.15
C TYR A 410 -18.26 10.36 1.20
N HIS A 411 -17.87 9.20 1.73
CA HIS A 411 -17.33 8.11 0.91
C HIS A 411 -18.37 7.53 -0.05
N GLN A 412 -19.62 7.31 0.38
CA GLN A 412 -20.69 6.86 -0.50
C GLN A 412 -20.94 7.84 -1.65
N ALA A 413 -20.94 9.15 -1.36
CA ALA A 413 -21.08 10.18 -2.38
C ALA A 413 -19.89 10.24 -3.35
N LEU A 414 -18.67 10.08 -2.83
CA LEU A 414 -17.44 10.06 -3.62
C LEU A 414 -17.43 8.85 -4.57
N GLU A 415 -17.66 7.65 -4.04
CA GLU A 415 -17.70 6.40 -4.80
C GLU A 415 -18.81 6.40 -5.86
N ALA A 416 -20.00 6.89 -5.51
CA ALA A 416 -21.10 7.03 -6.47
C ALA A 416 -20.78 8.04 -7.59
N SER A 417 -20.09 9.14 -7.27
CA SER A 417 -19.64 10.12 -8.26
C SER A 417 -18.54 9.56 -9.17
N VAL A 418 -17.52 8.91 -8.60
CA VAL A 418 -16.43 8.28 -9.35
C VAL A 418 -17.00 7.22 -10.29
N SER A 419 -17.86 6.33 -9.79
CA SER A 419 -18.46 5.26 -10.61
C SER A 419 -19.40 5.77 -11.70
N ARG A 420 -19.95 6.97 -11.55
CA ARG A 420 -20.81 7.60 -12.57
C ARG A 420 -20.02 8.33 -13.66
N ASN A 421 -18.88 8.92 -13.32
CA ASN A 421 -18.17 9.84 -14.21
C ASN A 421 -16.86 9.27 -14.80
N PHE A 422 -16.20 8.31 -14.14
CA PHE A 422 -14.94 7.71 -14.60
C PHE A 422 -15.14 6.23 -14.95
N PRO A 423 -15.11 5.83 -16.25
CA PRO A 423 -15.42 4.46 -16.69
C PRO A 423 -14.61 3.34 -16.05
N ASP A 424 -13.37 3.63 -15.63
CA ASP A 424 -12.49 2.67 -14.98
C ASP A 424 -12.60 2.64 -13.45
N ASN A 425 -13.49 3.45 -12.85
CA ASN A 425 -13.54 3.76 -11.41
C ASN A 425 -12.20 4.34 -10.91
N GLY A 426 -11.63 5.27 -11.67
CA GLY A 426 -10.30 5.83 -11.40
C GLY A 426 -10.25 6.70 -10.15
N ILE A 427 -9.80 6.12 -9.03
CA ILE A 427 -9.58 6.85 -7.77
C ILE A 427 -8.34 6.33 -7.02
N ILE A 428 -7.56 7.26 -6.45
CA ILE A 428 -6.52 7.01 -5.45
C ILE A 428 -6.97 7.65 -4.13
N TYR A 429 -6.99 6.87 -3.04
CA TYR A 429 -7.34 7.32 -1.68
C TYR A 429 -6.08 7.72 -0.90
N CYS A 430 -5.57 8.94 -1.13
CA CYS A 430 -4.30 9.41 -0.53
C CYS A 430 -4.53 10.24 0.75
N MET A 431 -3.48 10.41 1.55
CA MET A 431 -3.51 10.86 2.95
C MET A 431 -4.55 10.12 3.82
N SER A 432 -4.91 8.91 3.42
CA SER A 432 -5.73 8.00 4.21
C SER A 432 -4.87 7.30 5.26
N HIS A 433 -3.65 6.83 4.91
CA HIS A 433 -2.80 6.05 5.82
C HIS A 433 -1.28 6.23 5.67
N ASN A 434 -0.79 6.98 4.66
CA ASN A 434 0.63 7.19 4.34
C ASN A 434 0.76 8.37 3.33
N THR A 435 1.90 9.07 3.14
CA THR A 435 3.23 9.06 3.83
C THR A 435 4.04 10.38 3.76
N ASP A 436 3.55 11.41 3.07
CA ASP A 436 4.29 12.24 2.09
C ASP A 436 5.24 13.32 2.67
N GLY A 437 5.44 13.36 3.99
CA GLY A 437 6.32 14.33 4.67
C GLY A 437 7.75 13.85 4.90
N LEU A 438 8.09 12.65 4.45
CA LEU A 438 9.27 11.92 4.88
C LEU A 438 10.57 12.32 4.14
N TYR A 439 10.52 12.49 2.82
CA TYR A 439 11.69 12.45 1.91
C TYR A 439 12.75 13.58 2.03
N ARG A 440 12.74 14.37 3.11
CA ARG A 440 13.78 15.38 3.41
C ARG A 440 14.73 14.95 4.53
N ASP A 441 14.35 13.97 5.36
CA ASP A 441 15.17 13.44 6.45
C ASP A 441 15.84 12.11 6.03
N PRO A 442 17.18 11.95 6.12
CA PRO A 442 17.87 10.68 5.91
C PRO A 442 17.36 9.50 6.76
N ALA A 443 16.73 9.76 7.91
CA ALA A 443 16.06 8.77 8.76
C ALA A 443 14.86 8.11 8.06
N SER A 444 14.22 8.84 7.16
CA SER A 444 12.86 8.57 6.73
C SER A 444 12.74 7.41 5.74
N HIS A 445 13.75 7.18 4.91
CA HIS A 445 13.69 6.24 3.79
C HIS A 445 13.55 4.79 4.27
N THR A 446 14.25 4.42 5.35
CA THR A 446 14.14 3.08 5.94
C THR A 446 12.83 2.91 6.71
N ILE A 447 12.41 3.94 7.46
CA ILE A 447 11.10 3.98 8.13
C ILE A 447 9.95 3.83 7.12
N HIS A 448 10.05 4.51 5.97
CA HIS A 448 9.08 4.47 4.90
C HIS A 448 8.89 3.04 4.38
N ILE A 449 9.97 2.38 3.93
CA ILE A 449 9.90 1.02 3.37
C ILE A 449 9.37 0.02 4.42
N ALA A 450 9.79 0.12 5.68
CA ALA A 450 9.21 -0.69 6.75
C ALA A 450 7.71 -0.41 6.95
N SER A 451 7.30 0.87 7.00
CA SER A 451 5.91 1.26 7.23
C SER A 451 4.98 0.81 6.12
N VAL A 452 5.31 1.04 4.85
CA VAL A 452 4.44 0.63 3.72
C VAL A 452 4.34 -0.90 3.61
N ALA A 453 5.42 -1.63 3.90
CA ALA A 453 5.43 -3.10 3.93
C ALA A 453 4.48 -3.66 5.00
N TYR A 454 4.61 -3.18 6.24
CA TYR A 454 3.78 -3.66 7.34
C TYR A 454 2.34 -3.17 7.25
N ASN A 455 2.08 -1.92 6.87
CA ASN A 455 0.72 -1.41 6.65
C ASN A 455 -0.02 -2.22 5.57
N THR A 456 0.71 -2.75 4.57
CA THR A 456 0.17 -3.61 3.51
C THR A 456 -0.40 -4.94 4.03
N LEU A 457 0.01 -5.43 5.22
CA LEU A 457 -0.62 -6.61 5.86
C LEU A 457 -2.12 -6.39 6.09
N PHE A 458 -2.52 -5.18 6.50
CA PHE A 458 -3.91 -4.84 6.81
C PHE A 458 -4.61 -4.14 5.64
N LEU A 459 -4.05 -3.03 5.15
CA LEU A 459 -4.66 -2.23 4.08
C LEU A 459 -4.80 -3.03 2.78
N GLY A 460 -3.89 -3.97 2.56
CA GLY A 460 -3.95 -4.90 1.42
C GLY A 460 -5.28 -5.66 1.36
N GLU A 461 -5.92 -6.01 2.46
CA GLU A 461 -7.18 -6.76 2.43
C GLU A 461 -8.38 -5.93 1.92
N PHE A 462 -8.26 -4.61 1.92
CA PHE A 462 -9.33 -3.68 1.50
C PHE A 462 -9.08 -3.05 0.13
N MET A 463 -7.82 -2.82 -0.24
CA MET A 463 -7.42 -2.10 -1.47
C MET A 463 -6.04 -2.56 -1.94
N GLN A 464 -5.61 -2.15 -3.14
CA GLN A 464 -4.20 -2.22 -3.50
C GLN A 464 -3.50 -1.02 -2.86
N PRO A 465 -2.53 -1.20 -1.95
CA PRO A 465 -1.83 -0.08 -1.34
C PRO A 465 -0.95 0.62 -2.37
N ASP A 466 -0.98 1.95 -2.33
CA ASP A 466 -0.01 2.79 -3.02
C ASP A 466 1.16 3.08 -2.08
N TRP A 467 2.38 2.98 -2.58
CA TRP A 467 3.62 3.19 -1.82
C TRP A 467 4.24 4.55 -2.11
N ASP A 468 3.45 5.44 -2.73
CA ASP A 468 3.76 6.83 -3.08
C ASP A 468 4.85 6.98 -4.16
N MET A 469 4.95 8.19 -4.72
CA MET A 469 6.03 8.62 -5.61
C MET A 469 7.43 8.45 -4.99
N PHE A 470 8.45 8.47 -5.84
CA PHE A 470 9.84 8.65 -5.41
C PHE A 470 10.60 9.53 -6.41
N HIS A 471 11.75 10.06 -5.99
CA HIS A 471 12.67 10.76 -6.87
C HIS A 471 13.71 9.77 -7.38
N SER A 472 13.87 9.65 -8.70
CA SER A 472 14.79 8.71 -9.34
C SER A 472 16.26 9.13 -9.17
N LEU A 473 16.57 10.41 -8.98
CA LEU A 473 17.93 10.90 -8.71
C LEU A 473 18.34 10.93 -7.22
N HIS A 474 17.46 10.56 -6.28
CA HIS A 474 17.80 10.59 -4.86
C HIS A 474 18.85 9.50 -4.49
N PRO A 475 19.77 9.72 -3.53
CA PRO A 475 20.74 8.70 -3.12
C PRO A 475 20.15 7.36 -2.64
N MET A 476 18.88 7.35 -2.23
CA MET A 476 18.11 6.15 -1.86
C MET A 476 17.15 5.66 -2.97
N ALA A 477 17.21 6.23 -4.18
CA ALA A 477 16.25 5.96 -5.25
C ALA A 477 16.25 4.49 -5.68
N GLU A 478 17.42 3.86 -5.79
CA GLU A 478 17.54 2.46 -6.18
C GLU A 478 16.90 1.51 -5.15
N TYR A 479 17.12 1.78 -3.85
CA TYR A 479 16.46 1.10 -2.72
C TYR A 479 14.93 1.26 -2.77
N HIS A 480 14.45 2.47 -3.09
CA HIS A 480 13.01 2.76 -3.23
C HIS A 480 12.37 2.13 -4.48
N GLY A 481 13.11 2.04 -5.59
CA GLY A 481 12.68 1.37 -6.83
C GLY A 481 12.59 -0.15 -6.65
N ALA A 482 13.64 -0.75 -6.08
CA ALA A 482 13.68 -2.17 -5.71
C ALA A 482 12.50 -2.56 -4.80
N ALA A 483 12.21 -1.74 -3.77
CA ALA A 483 11.08 -1.96 -2.89
C ALA A 483 9.73 -1.94 -3.65
N ARG A 484 9.49 -0.95 -4.52
CA ARG A 484 8.24 -0.85 -5.30
C ARG A 484 8.05 -1.99 -6.30
N ALA A 485 9.15 -2.50 -6.90
CA ALA A 485 9.11 -3.69 -7.74
C ALA A 485 8.61 -4.94 -7.00
N VAL A 486 8.92 -5.07 -5.70
CA VAL A 486 8.42 -6.13 -4.81
C VAL A 486 7.02 -5.80 -4.26
N GLY A 487 6.69 -4.53 -4.03
CA GLY A 487 5.44 -4.11 -3.40
C GLY A 487 4.16 -4.40 -4.20
N GLY A 488 4.26 -4.54 -5.52
CA GLY A 488 3.09 -4.76 -6.40
C GLY A 488 2.14 -3.56 -6.49
N CYS A 489 2.58 -2.40 -5.97
CA CYS A 489 1.94 -1.09 -5.98
C CYS A 489 2.07 -0.39 -7.35
N ALA A 490 1.60 0.85 -7.43
CA ALA A 490 1.92 1.74 -8.54
C ALA A 490 3.42 2.05 -8.59
N ILE A 491 3.94 2.40 -9.77
CA ILE A 491 5.30 2.92 -9.93
C ILE A 491 5.22 4.23 -10.72
N TYR A 492 5.39 5.33 -10.01
CA TYR A 492 5.49 6.66 -10.58
C TYR A 492 6.55 7.48 -9.84
N VAL A 493 7.13 8.45 -10.54
CA VAL A 493 8.10 9.40 -9.97
C VAL A 493 7.50 10.79 -9.83
N SER A 494 8.14 11.65 -9.05
CA SER A 494 7.80 13.07 -8.90
C SER A 494 8.97 14.01 -9.21
N ASP A 495 9.98 13.48 -9.89
CA ASP A 495 11.16 14.23 -10.34
C ASP A 495 10.80 15.48 -11.19
N LYS A 496 11.65 16.50 -11.08
CA LYS A 496 11.57 17.71 -11.91
C LYS A 496 11.86 17.41 -13.39
N PRO A 497 11.32 18.18 -14.34
CA PRO A 497 11.66 18.01 -15.76
C PRO A 497 13.18 18.00 -15.99
N GLY A 498 13.65 16.99 -16.72
CA GLY A 498 15.07 16.78 -17.01
C GLY A 498 15.94 16.29 -15.85
N GLN A 499 15.37 15.98 -14.68
CA GLN A 499 16.08 15.50 -13.48
C GLN A 499 15.75 14.04 -13.19
N HIS A 500 15.99 13.14 -14.16
CA HIS A 500 15.60 11.73 -14.10
C HIS A 500 16.80 10.78 -14.17
N ASP A 501 16.81 9.72 -13.34
CA ASP A 501 17.72 8.59 -13.52
C ASP A 501 17.11 7.56 -14.47
N PHE A 502 17.43 7.68 -15.76
CA PHE A 502 16.94 6.74 -16.77
C PHE A 502 17.55 5.33 -16.65
N ASP A 503 18.70 5.14 -16.00
CA ASP A 503 19.32 3.82 -15.86
C ASP A 503 18.71 3.05 -14.69
N LEU A 504 18.28 3.74 -13.63
CA LEU A 504 17.38 3.20 -12.62
C LEU A 504 16.01 2.88 -13.21
N LEU A 505 15.38 3.81 -13.94
CA LEU A 505 14.03 3.63 -14.47
C LEU A 505 13.93 2.44 -15.45
N LYS A 506 14.97 2.16 -16.24
CA LYS A 506 15.06 0.95 -17.10
C LYS A 506 15.04 -0.38 -16.33
N LYS A 507 15.27 -0.41 -15.01
CA LYS A 507 15.14 -1.61 -14.16
C LYS A 507 13.70 -1.88 -13.71
N LEU A 508 12.79 -0.93 -13.95
CA LEU A 508 11.39 -0.93 -13.53
C LEU A 508 10.41 -0.91 -14.72
N VAL A 509 10.74 -0.11 -15.75
CA VAL A 509 9.85 0.26 -16.84
C VAL A 509 10.33 -0.34 -18.16
N LEU A 510 9.43 -1.01 -18.88
CA LEU A 510 9.66 -1.49 -20.24
C LEU A 510 9.52 -0.34 -21.25
N PRO A 511 10.13 -0.41 -22.45
CA PRO A 511 10.03 0.68 -23.44
C PRO A 511 8.61 1.01 -23.94
N ASP A 512 7.63 0.11 -23.74
CA ASP A 512 6.20 0.39 -23.97
C ASP A 512 5.54 1.22 -22.84
N GLY A 513 6.31 1.67 -21.84
CA GLY A 513 5.85 2.38 -20.64
C GLY A 513 5.11 1.48 -19.64
N SER A 514 5.09 0.15 -19.84
CA SER A 514 4.51 -0.79 -18.89
C SER A 514 5.52 -1.23 -17.82
N ILE A 515 5.02 -1.77 -16.72
CA ILE A 515 5.87 -2.34 -15.67
C ILE A 515 5.68 -3.85 -15.50
N LEU A 516 6.71 -4.51 -14.97
CA LEU A 516 6.64 -5.91 -14.53
C LEU A 516 6.07 -5.98 -13.11
N ARG A 517 4.81 -5.57 -12.92
CA ARG A 517 4.17 -5.53 -11.60
C ARG A 517 3.99 -6.95 -11.02
N ALA A 518 4.35 -7.12 -9.75
CA ALA A 518 4.01 -8.32 -8.97
C ALA A 518 2.51 -8.34 -8.60
N LYS A 519 1.93 -9.54 -8.42
CA LYS A 519 0.47 -9.73 -8.40
C LYS A 519 -0.23 -9.22 -7.14
N LEU A 520 0.37 -9.42 -5.97
CA LEU A 520 -0.24 -9.18 -4.68
C LEU A 520 0.19 -7.82 -4.11
N PRO A 521 -0.44 -7.31 -3.04
CA PRO A 521 0.20 -6.37 -2.14
C PRO A 521 1.39 -7.05 -1.44
N GLY A 522 2.60 -6.50 -1.58
CA GLY A 522 3.84 -7.07 -1.03
C GLY A 522 3.91 -6.98 0.50
N ARG A 523 4.35 -8.06 1.17
CA ARG A 523 4.25 -8.22 2.63
C ARG A 523 5.60 -8.63 3.24
N PRO A 524 5.86 -8.34 4.52
CA PRO A 524 6.95 -8.96 5.27
C PRO A 524 6.88 -10.50 5.19
N SER A 525 8.02 -11.18 5.15
CA SER A 525 8.10 -12.65 5.27
C SER A 525 7.77 -13.09 6.69
N ARG A 526 7.31 -14.35 6.82
CA ARG A 526 6.83 -14.92 8.09
C ARG A 526 7.85 -14.77 9.23
N ASP A 527 9.13 -14.96 8.94
CA ASP A 527 10.22 -14.96 9.91
C ASP A 527 10.67 -13.57 10.38
N CYS A 528 10.34 -12.50 9.66
CA CYS A 528 10.57 -11.13 10.12
C CYS A 528 9.32 -10.48 10.76
N LEU A 529 8.12 -11.05 10.60
CA LEU A 529 6.84 -10.47 11.06
C LEU A 529 6.86 -9.92 12.49
N PHE A 530 7.50 -10.59 13.45
CA PHE A 530 7.47 -10.23 14.89
C PHE A 530 8.79 -9.61 15.40
N SER A 531 9.65 -9.14 14.49
CA SER A 531 10.96 -8.56 14.80
C SER A 531 11.07 -7.16 14.21
N ASP A 532 11.60 -6.18 14.95
CA ASP A 532 11.68 -4.78 14.50
C ASP A 532 12.87 -4.59 13.53
N PRO A 533 12.65 -4.51 12.21
CA PRO A 533 13.74 -4.46 11.22
C PRO A 533 14.41 -3.09 11.15
N ALA A 534 13.92 -2.13 11.93
CA ALA A 534 14.34 -0.74 11.89
C ALA A 534 15.19 -0.36 13.11
N ARG A 535 15.13 -1.13 14.20
CA ARG A 535 15.83 -0.80 15.46
C ARG A 535 16.43 -1.97 16.25
N ASP A 536 16.10 -3.24 15.96
CA ASP A 536 16.55 -4.36 16.78
C ASP A 536 18.04 -4.74 16.63
N GLY A 537 18.75 -4.12 15.68
CA GLY A 537 20.18 -4.34 15.42
C GLY A 537 20.53 -5.71 14.85
N LYS A 538 19.55 -6.51 14.39
CA LYS A 538 19.78 -7.90 13.92
C LYS A 538 18.90 -8.33 12.75
N THR A 539 17.72 -7.74 12.57
CA THR A 539 16.74 -8.17 11.56
C THR A 539 16.87 -7.37 10.27
N LEU A 540 16.98 -8.08 9.15
CA LEU A 540 16.75 -7.54 7.82
C LEU A 540 15.25 -7.59 7.50
N LEU A 541 14.69 -6.51 6.94
CA LEU A 541 13.33 -6.56 6.40
C LEU A 541 13.35 -7.40 5.12
N LYS A 542 12.67 -8.53 5.14
CA LYS A 542 12.39 -9.34 3.94
C LYS A 542 10.95 -9.11 3.52
N MET A 543 10.73 -8.69 2.28
CA MET A 543 9.40 -8.53 1.67
C MET A 543 9.24 -9.56 0.56
N TRP A 544 8.06 -10.16 0.43
CA TRP A 544 7.77 -11.15 -0.62
C TRP A 544 6.52 -10.80 -1.42
N ASN A 545 6.48 -11.30 -2.67
CA ASN A 545 5.34 -11.22 -3.57
C ASN A 545 5.37 -12.37 -4.61
N LEU A 546 4.34 -12.47 -5.44
CA LEU A 546 4.20 -13.47 -6.51
C LEU A 546 4.10 -12.85 -7.91
N ASN A 547 4.59 -13.59 -8.89
CA ASN A 547 4.36 -13.39 -10.33
C ASN A 547 3.39 -14.47 -10.86
N GLU A 548 3.35 -14.69 -12.18
CA GLU A 548 2.60 -15.80 -12.77
C GLU A 548 3.16 -17.17 -12.39
N PHE A 549 4.49 -17.34 -12.45
CA PHE A 549 5.19 -18.63 -12.29
C PHE A 549 6.39 -18.58 -11.33
N THR A 550 6.62 -17.44 -10.67
CA THR A 550 7.77 -17.23 -9.76
C THR A 550 7.33 -16.46 -8.52
N GLY A 551 8.14 -16.51 -7.46
CA GLY A 551 8.15 -15.52 -6.40
C GLY A 551 9.17 -14.42 -6.64
N ILE A 552 9.07 -13.35 -5.86
CA ILE A 552 10.08 -12.30 -5.71
C ILE A 552 10.24 -12.00 -4.22
N VAL A 553 11.49 -11.84 -3.76
CA VAL A 553 11.83 -11.43 -2.39
C VAL A 553 12.79 -10.26 -2.44
N GLY A 554 12.46 -9.13 -1.81
CA GLY A 554 13.41 -8.06 -1.55
C GLY A 554 13.90 -8.10 -0.11
N VAL A 555 15.20 -7.95 0.10
CA VAL A 555 15.84 -7.94 1.41
C VAL A 555 16.47 -6.56 1.64
N PHE A 556 16.16 -5.91 2.76
CA PHE A 556 16.54 -4.53 3.03
C PHE A 556 17.10 -4.39 4.45
N ASN A 557 18.24 -3.71 4.59
CA ASN A 557 18.69 -3.25 5.90
C ASN A 557 18.00 -1.91 6.21
N CYS A 558 16.96 -1.95 7.05
CA CYS A 558 16.17 -0.78 7.44
C CYS A 558 16.61 -0.16 8.78
N GLN A 559 17.68 -0.67 9.39
CA GLN A 559 18.10 -0.30 10.74
C GLN A 559 18.47 1.17 10.86
N GLY A 560 18.38 1.70 12.08
CA GLY A 560 18.91 3.01 12.49
C GLY A 560 17.87 4.06 12.83
N ALA A 561 16.64 3.93 12.36
CA ALA A 561 15.62 4.97 12.51
C ALA A 561 14.22 4.37 12.74
N GLY A 562 13.36 5.06 13.48
CA GLY A 562 12.01 4.58 13.77
C GLY A 562 11.19 5.51 14.67
N TRP A 563 9.89 5.28 14.72
CA TRP A 563 8.98 6.07 15.55
C TRP A 563 9.25 5.90 17.06
N CYS A 564 9.43 7.02 17.76
CA CYS A 564 9.73 7.06 19.19
C CYS A 564 8.45 7.27 20.03
N LYS A 565 8.10 6.30 20.90
CA LYS A 565 6.94 6.41 21.82
C LYS A 565 7.02 7.64 22.73
N VAL A 566 8.22 7.98 23.20
CA VAL A 566 8.44 9.05 24.18
C VAL A 566 8.39 10.43 23.51
N GLY A 567 9.14 10.61 22.42
CA GLY A 567 9.17 11.87 21.68
C GLY A 567 7.97 12.08 20.74
N LYS A 568 7.16 11.04 20.51
CA LYS A 568 6.02 11.00 19.58
C LYS A 568 6.38 11.52 18.18
N THR A 569 7.54 11.13 17.69
CA THR A 569 8.09 11.55 16.39
C THR A 569 9.04 10.48 15.85
N ASN A 570 9.34 10.52 14.56
CA ASN A 570 10.39 9.71 13.96
C ASN A 570 11.77 10.24 14.37
N LEU A 571 12.68 9.35 14.74
CA LEU A 571 14.05 9.69 15.14
C LEU A 571 15.05 8.72 14.51
N ILE A 572 16.27 9.21 14.27
CA ILE A 572 17.46 8.37 14.14
C ILE A 572 17.85 7.92 15.55
N HIS A 573 17.83 6.60 15.78
CA HIS A 573 18.29 5.97 17.02
C HIS A 573 19.75 5.51 16.91
N ASN A 574 20.24 5.31 15.69
CA ASN A 574 21.64 5.05 15.37
C ASN A 574 21.98 5.61 13.98
N GLU A 575 22.92 6.55 13.90
CA GLU A 575 23.39 7.17 12.64
C GLU A 575 24.21 6.21 11.77
N GLU A 576 24.91 5.25 12.40
CA GLU A 576 25.75 4.25 11.74
C GLU A 576 25.31 2.81 12.13
N PRO A 577 24.21 2.29 11.55
CA PRO A 577 23.76 0.93 11.82
C PRO A 577 24.74 -0.10 11.28
N GLY A 578 24.89 -1.21 12.01
CA GLY A 578 25.81 -2.28 11.65
C GLY A 578 25.41 -3.03 10.37
N THR A 579 26.40 -3.69 9.78
CA THR A 579 26.21 -4.73 8.77
C THR A 579 25.45 -5.90 9.39
N LEU A 580 24.36 -6.33 8.74
CA LEU A 580 23.56 -7.46 9.19
C LEU A 580 23.70 -8.65 8.21
N THR A 581 23.66 -9.87 8.75
CA THR A 581 23.56 -11.09 7.96
C THR A 581 22.24 -11.78 8.30
N GLY A 582 21.39 -11.98 7.30
CA GLY A 582 20.18 -12.80 7.37
C GLY A 582 20.28 -14.00 6.41
N VAL A 583 19.14 -14.65 6.17
CA VAL A 583 19.03 -15.73 5.18
C VAL A 583 17.76 -15.62 4.34
N VAL A 584 17.81 -16.09 3.10
CA VAL A 584 16.68 -16.21 2.17
C VAL A 584 16.36 -17.67 1.92
N ARG A 585 15.07 -18.02 1.89
CA ARG A 585 14.55 -19.38 1.65
C ARG A 585 13.48 -19.34 0.56
N ALA A 586 13.26 -20.47 -0.11
CA ALA A 586 12.14 -20.61 -1.05
C ALA A 586 10.78 -20.32 -0.38
N ASN A 587 10.61 -20.76 0.87
CA ASN A 587 9.40 -20.58 1.67
C ASN A 587 9.21 -19.16 2.24
N ASP A 588 10.17 -18.24 2.05
CA ASP A 588 9.94 -16.82 2.38
C ASP A 588 8.82 -16.23 1.50
N VAL A 589 8.62 -16.80 0.30
CA VAL A 589 7.46 -16.57 -0.55
C VAL A 589 6.35 -17.54 -0.12
N ASN A 590 5.52 -17.13 0.83
CA ASN A 590 4.52 -17.98 1.50
C ASN A 590 3.60 -18.75 0.52
N TYR A 591 3.27 -18.15 -0.62
CA TYR A 591 2.39 -18.73 -1.64
C TYR A 591 3.13 -19.28 -2.87
N LEU A 592 4.45 -19.50 -2.82
CA LEU A 592 5.20 -20.15 -3.91
C LEU A 592 4.61 -21.50 -4.34
N PRO A 593 4.10 -22.38 -3.43
CA PRO A 593 3.41 -23.60 -3.84
C PRO A 593 2.18 -23.37 -4.73
N LYS A 594 1.52 -22.20 -4.66
CA LYS A 594 0.33 -21.86 -5.46
C LYS A 594 0.66 -21.52 -6.93
N VAL A 595 1.94 -21.29 -7.26
CA VAL A 595 2.43 -21.03 -8.63
C VAL A 595 3.42 -22.10 -9.15
N ALA A 596 3.78 -23.06 -8.31
CA ALA A 596 4.54 -24.23 -8.71
C ALA A 596 3.66 -25.25 -9.45
N ARG A 597 4.26 -26.11 -10.26
CA ARG A 597 3.55 -27.18 -10.96
C ARG A 597 3.26 -28.36 -10.03
N ASP A 598 2.19 -29.10 -10.32
CA ASP A 598 1.93 -30.42 -9.72
C ASP A 598 3.18 -31.30 -9.68
N GLY A 599 3.46 -31.88 -8.52
CA GLY A 599 4.63 -32.73 -8.29
C GLY A 599 5.93 -31.97 -8.00
N TRP A 600 5.90 -30.64 -7.83
CA TRP A 600 7.05 -29.88 -7.33
C TRP A 600 7.51 -30.40 -5.96
N ASN A 601 8.82 -30.63 -5.82
CA ASN A 601 9.43 -31.23 -4.64
C ASN A 601 9.87 -30.22 -3.56
N GLY A 602 9.74 -28.91 -3.82
CA GLY A 602 10.19 -27.84 -2.94
C GLY A 602 11.54 -27.22 -3.32
N ASP A 603 12.26 -27.76 -4.31
CA ASP A 603 13.54 -27.19 -4.77
C ASP A 603 13.31 -25.93 -5.61
N ALA A 604 14.08 -24.88 -5.35
CA ALA A 604 13.95 -23.60 -6.05
C ALA A 604 15.29 -23.13 -6.62
N ILE A 605 15.22 -22.34 -7.68
CA ILE A 605 16.31 -21.47 -8.09
C ILE A 605 16.14 -20.12 -7.41
N ILE A 606 17.21 -19.63 -6.81
CA ILE A 606 17.33 -18.24 -6.38
C ILE A 606 18.25 -17.52 -7.35
N TYR A 607 17.75 -16.45 -7.98
CA TYR A 607 18.55 -15.51 -8.76
C TYR A 607 18.70 -14.20 -7.99
N SER A 608 19.95 -13.81 -7.67
CA SER A 608 20.28 -12.49 -7.09
C SER A 608 20.40 -11.46 -8.21
N HIS A 609 19.69 -10.34 -8.06
CA HIS A 609 19.69 -9.27 -9.05
C HIS A 609 21.01 -8.48 -9.06
N LEU A 610 21.55 -8.12 -7.89
CA LEU A 610 22.78 -7.30 -7.82
C LEU A 610 24.05 -8.09 -8.08
N ALA A 611 24.16 -9.35 -7.63
CA ALA A 611 25.32 -10.20 -7.92
C ALA A 611 25.26 -10.83 -9.33
N GLY A 612 24.06 -10.98 -9.91
CA GLY A 612 23.88 -11.68 -11.19
C GLY A 612 24.19 -13.18 -11.08
N GLU A 613 23.87 -13.78 -9.94
CA GLU A 613 24.20 -15.16 -9.60
C GLU A 613 22.96 -16.04 -9.45
N VAL A 614 23.13 -17.33 -9.78
CA VAL A 614 22.10 -18.36 -9.76
C VAL A 614 22.50 -19.42 -8.75
N VAL A 615 21.63 -19.70 -7.79
CA VAL A 615 21.83 -20.73 -6.76
C VAL A 615 20.71 -21.75 -6.84
N TYR A 616 21.06 -23.02 -6.98
CA TYR A 616 20.13 -24.13 -6.74
C TYR A 616 19.94 -24.29 -5.23
N LEU A 617 18.73 -24.08 -4.75
CA LEU A 617 18.37 -24.19 -3.34
C LEU A 617 17.45 -25.40 -3.14
N PRO A 618 17.94 -26.52 -2.56
CA PRO A 618 17.09 -27.65 -2.21
C PRO A 618 16.00 -27.26 -1.21
N LYS A 619 14.91 -28.03 -1.16
CA LYS A 619 13.85 -27.85 -0.16
C LYS A 619 14.43 -27.69 1.25
N ASN A 620 13.86 -26.76 2.02
CA ASN A 620 14.23 -26.40 3.40
C ASN A 620 15.67 -25.88 3.59
N SER A 621 16.44 -25.64 2.52
CA SER A 621 17.75 -24.97 2.59
C SER A 621 17.61 -23.45 2.65
N SER A 622 18.71 -22.74 2.94
CA SER A 622 18.75 -21.27 3.01
C SER A 622 20.03 -20.68 2.44
N LEU A 623 19.93 -19.53 1.75
CA LEU A 623 21.05 -18.74 1.23
C LEU A 623 21.37 -17.58 2.20
N PRO A 624 22.60 -17.44 2.73
CA PRO A 624 22.97 -16.27 3.54
C PRO A 624 23.04 -14.99 2.71
N VAL A 625 22.63 -13.86 3.31
CA VAL A 625 22.65 -12.53 2.69
C VAL A 625 23.17 -11.51 3.70
N THR A 626 24.23 -10.78 3.33
CA THR A 626 24.88 -9.78 4.19
C THR A 626 24.71 -8.39 3.59
N LEU A 627 24.15 -7.44 4.35
CA LEU A 627 23.85 -6.08 3.91
C LEU A 627 24.32 -5.04 4.93
N ASN A 628 25.07 -4.03 4.48
CA ASN A 628 25.34 -2.83 5.28
C ASN A 628 24.06 -2.00 5.47
N ALA A 629 24.08 -1.03 6.39
CA ALA A 629 22.96 -0.09 6.55
C ALA A 629 22.54 0.52 5.20
N LYS A 630 21.22 0.64 4.99
CA LYS A 630 20.63 1.24 3.78
C LYS A 630 20.94 0.48 2.46
N GLN A 631 21.54 -0.70 2.51
CA GLN A 631 21.66 -1.61 1.36
C GLN A 631 20.44 -2.54 1.25
N PHE A 632 20.28 -3.09 0.04
CA PHE A 632 19.22 -4.04 -0.30
C PHE A 632 19.76 -5.12 -1.27
N GLU A 633 18.95 -6.15 -1.51
CA GLU A 633 19.08 -7.09 -2.63
C GLU A 633 17.68 -7.56 -3.06
N VAL A 634 17.50 -7.93 -4.33
CA VAL A 634 16.25 -8.50 -4.86
C VAL A 634 16.52 -9.87 -5.46
N PHE A 635 15.74 -10.85 -5.00
CA PHE A 635 15.80 -12.23 -5.42
C PHE A 635 14.58 -12.63 -6.24
N THR A 636 14.78 -13.25 -7.40
CA THR A 636 13.72 -13.99 -8.09
C THR A 636 13.77 -15.45 -7.64
N ILE A 637 12.65 -15.99 -7.16
CA ILE A 637 12.53 -17.35 -6.63
C ILE A 637 11.71 -18.19 -7.60
N VAL A 638 12.30 -19.20 -8.23
CA VAL A 638 11.66 -19.98 -9.30
C VAL A 638 11.55 -21.45 -8.89
N PRO A 639 10.35 -22.06 -8.88
CA PRO A 639 10.20 -23.50 -8.66
C PRO A 639 10.96 -24.30 -9.73
N VAL A 640 11.81 -25.25 -9.31
CA VAL A 640 12.54 -26.12 -10.25
C VAL A 640 11.59 -27.13 -10.88
N GLN A 641 11.55 -27.19 -12.21
CA GLN A 641 10.87 -28.26 -12.94
C GLN A 641 11.88 -29.30 -13.44
N LYS A 642 11.61 -30.59 -13.17
CA LYS A 642 12.31 -31.70 -13.83
C LYS A 642 11.60 -32.11 -15.12
N LEU A 643 12.36 -32.25 -16.20
CA LEU A 643 11.88 -32.65 -17.52
C LEU A 643 11.90 -34.17 -17.71
N THR A 644 11.22 -34.67 -18.75
CA THR A 644 11.10 -36.11 -19.07
C THR A 644 12.45 -36.79 -19.36
N ASN A 645 13.43 -36.04 -19.87
CA ASN A 645 14.80 -36.50 -20.12
C ASN A 645 15.72 -36.39 -18.88
N GLY A 646 15.21 -35.92 -17.75
CA GLY A 646 15.94 -35.78 -16.48
C GLY A 646 16.60 -34.43 -16.22
N VAL A 647 16.67 -33.53 -17.21
CA VAL A 647 17.16 -32.14 -17.05
C VAL A 647 16.27 -31.39 -16.05
N THR A 648 16.87 -30.55 -15.19
CA THR A 648 16.12 -29.57 -14.39
C THR A 648 16.22 -28.18 -15.00
N PHE A 649 15.09 -27.47 -15.05
CA PHE A 649 14.96 -26.18 -15.72
C PHE A 649 14.11 -25.22 -14.87
N ALA A 650 14.47 -23.94 -14.87
CA ALA A 650 13.72 -22.88 -14.18
C ALA A 650 13.90 -21.54 -14.91
N PRO A 651 12.85 -20.98 -15.54
CA PRO A 651 12.94 -19.68 -16.22
C PRO A 651 13.01 -18.53 -15.21
N ILE A 652 14.04 -17.67 -15.30
CA ILE A 652 14.28 -16.57 -14.37
C ILE A 652 13.61 -15.27 -14.86
N GLY A 653 13.57 -15.05 -16.18
CA GLY A 653 12.93 -13.87 -16.78
C GLY A 653 13.93 -12.82 -17.27
N LEU A 654 13.58 -11.54 -17.20
CA LEU A 654 14.44 -10.45 -17.66
C LEU A 654 15.39 -10.00 -16.54
N VAL A 655 16.61 -10.56 -16.54
CA VAL A 655 17.53 -10.53 -15.38
C VAL A 655 18.02 -9.13 -14.97
N LYS A 656 17.91 -8.14 -15.86
CA LYS A 656 18.22 -6.72 -15.62
C LYS A 656 17.07 -5.89 -15.03
N MET A 657 15.88 -6.48 -14.89
CA MET A 657 14.73 -5.88 -14.20
C MET A 657 14.73 -6.32 -12.73
N PHE A 658 14.32 -5.45 -11.80
CA PHE A 658 14.17 -5.83 -10.39
C PHE A 658 13.18 -7.00 -10.23
N ASN A 659 12.02 -6.92 -10.90
CA ASN A 659 11.10 -8.05 -10.99
C ASN A 659 11.30 -8.86 -12.28
N SER A 660 12.46 -9.51 -12.40
CA SER A 660 12.83 -10.36 -13.53
C SER A 660 11.74 -11.39 -13.87
N GLY A 661 11.28 -12.16 -12.87
CA GLY A 661 10.27 -13.20 -13.06
C GLY A 661 8.89 -12.68 -13.48
N GLY A 662 8.60 -11.40 -13.24
CA GLY A 662 7.39 -10.72 -13.71
C GLY A 662 7.25 -10.69 -15.24
N ALA A 663 8.35 -10.91 -15.97
CA ALA A 663 8.35 -11.01 -17.44
C ALA A 663 7.67 -12.29 -17.96
N ILE A 664 7.60 -13.36 -17.16
CA ILE A 664 7.08 -14.66 -17.62
C ILE A 664 5.55 -14.64 -17.56
N LYS A 665 4.89 -14.86 -18.71
CA LYS A 665 3.42 -14.75 -18.88
C LYS A 665 2.72 -16.05 -19.29
N ASP A 666 3.45 -17.05 -19.75
CA ASP A 666 2.98 -18.42 -19.98
C ASP A 666 4.17 -19.38 -19.95
N LEU A 667 3.94 -20.64 -19.57
CA LEU A 667 4.99 -21.64 -19.40
C LEU A 667 4.45 -23.05 -19.67
N LYS A 668 4.97 -23.70 -20.70
CA LYS A 668 4.59 -25.07 -21.09
C LYS A 668 5.82 -25.97 -21.17
N TYR A 669 5.63 -27.21 -20.73
CA TYR A 669 6.65 -28.26 -20.74
C TYR A 669 6.14 -29.43 -21.58
N GLU A 670 6.75 -29.67 -22.74
CA GLU A 670 6.38 -30.75 -23.64
C GLU A 670 6.97 -32.08 -23.15
N ALA A 671 6.12 -33.11 -23.08
CA ALA A 671 6.48 -34.44 -22.56
C ALA A 671 7.07 -35.38 -23.63
N ASP A 672 7.51 -34.85 -24.76
CA ASP A 672 8.06 -35.64 -25.86
C ASP A 672 9.51 -36.12 -25.60
N LYS A 673 10.11 -36.79 -26.58
CA LYS A 673 11.48 -37.32 -26.48
C LYS A 673 12.57 -36.24 -26.54
N THR A 674 12.23 -35.01 -26.93
CA THR A 674 13.13 -33.85 -27.06
C THR A 674 13.01 -32.87 -25.91
N ALA A 675 12.00 -33.03 -25.05
CA ALA A 675 11.81 -32.29 -23.80
C ALA A 675 11.87 -30.76 -24.00
N THR A 676 10.96 -30.22 -24.82
CA THR A 676 10.90 -28.78 -25.09
C THR A 676 10.26 -28.00 -23.94
N VAL A 677 10.77 -26.80 -23.65
CA VAL A 677 10.11 -25.79 -22.80
C VAL A 677 9.71 -24.60 -23.66
N GLU A 678 8.42 -24.25 -23.67
CA GLU A 678 7.89 -23.03 -24.30
C GLU A 678 7.55 -21.99 -23.23
N ILE A 679 8.03 -20.77 -23.41
CA ILE A 679 7.94 -19.68 -22.45
C ILE A 679 7.43 -18.44 -23.18
N THR A 680 6.32 -17.85 -22.73
CA THR A 680 5.92 -16.51 -23.20
C THR A 680 6.55 -15.46 -22.29
N VAL A 681 7.39 -14.59 -22.86
CA VAL A 681 8.12 -13.54 -22.13
C VAL A 681 7.62 -12.17 -22.60
N ARG A 682 7.19 -11.30 -21.69
CA ARG A 682 6.90 -9.88 -21.95
C ARG A 682 8.16 -9.05 -21.74
N GLY A 683 8.50 -8.19 -22.70
CA GLY A 683 9.63 -7.26 -22.61
C GLY A 683 10.81 -7.59 -23.53
N CYS A 684 11.94 -6.96 -23.26
CA CYS A 684 13.18 -7.02 -24.03
C CYS A 684 14.41 -6.91 -23.11
N GLY A 685 15.61 -7.12 -23.68
CA GLY A 685 16.89 -7.19 -22.98
C GLY A 685 17.28 -8.63 -22.65
N THR A 686 18.22 -8.77 -21.71
CA THR A 686 18.79 -10.06 -21.33
C THR A 686 17.73 -10.95 -20.65
N PHE A 687 17.33 -12.02 -21.31
CA PHE A 687 16.54 -13.10 -20.73
C PHE A 687 17.48 -14.16 -20.14
N GLY A 688 17.14 -14.67 -18.95
CA GLY A 688 17.87 -15.72 -18.26
C GLY A 688 16.99 -16.91 -17.86
N ALA A 689 17.57 -18.11 -17.86
CA ALA A 689 16.99 -19.30 -17.27
C ALA A 689 18.06 -20.23 -16.69
N TYR A 690 17.76 -20.88 -15.57
CA TYR A 690 18.56 -21.99 -15.06
C TYR A 690 18.31 -23.26 -15.89
N SER A 691 19.38 -24.00 -16.15
CA SER A 691 19.32 -25.34 -16.74
C SER A 691 20.48 -26.20 -16.22
N SER A 692 20.21 -27.44 -15.80
CA SER A 692 21.26 -28.39 -15.37
C SER A 692 22.18 -28.86 -16.51
N ASN A 693 21.75 -28.66 -17.76
CA ASN A 693 22.46 -29.09 -18.96
C ASN A 693 22.40 -27.98 -20.01
N GLN A 694 23.42 -27.91 -20.87
CA GLN A 694 23.40 -27.00 -22.01
C GLN A 694 22.22 -27.34 -22.94
N PRO A 695 21.32 -26.39 -23.26
CA PRO A 695 20.31 -26.59 -24.29
C PRO A 695 20.93 -26.93 -25.64
N LYS A 696 20.25 -27.74 -26.46
CA LYS A 696 20.70 -28.01 -27.84
C LYS A 696 20.37 -26.87 -28.79
N ARG A 697 19.22 -26.22 -28.56
CA ARG A 697 18.68 -25.17 -29.45
C ARG A 697 17.75 -24.23 -28.69
N VAL A 698 17.80 -22.95 -29.03
CA VAL A 698 16.82 -21.94 -28.59
C VAL A 698 16.21 -21.22 -29.79
N VAL A 699 14.88 -21.07 -29.78
CA VAL A 699 14.10 -20.41 -30.84
C VAL A 699 13.30 -19.27 -30.21
N VAL A 700 13.37 -18.08 -30.81
CA VAL A 700 12.58 -16.90 -30.42
C VAL A 700 11.61 -16.58 -31.56
N GLY A 701 10.31 -16.69 -31.26
CA GLY A 701 9.23 -16.64 -32.25
C GLY A 701 9.33 -17.82 -33.23
N SER A 702 9.82 -17.55 -34.44
CA SER A 702 10.08 -18.52 -35.51
C SER A 702 11.56 -18.66 -35.89
N LYS A 703 12.46 -17.91 -35.24
CA LYS A 703 13.89 -17.84 -35.60
C LYS A 703 14.74 -18.53 -34.53
N GLU A 704 15.62 -19.42 -34.95
CA GLU A 704 16.69 -19.93 -34.10
C GLU A 704 17.65 -18.79 -33.75
N VAL A 705 18.09 -18.72 -32.48
CA VAL A 705 18.96 -17.66 -31.98
C VAL A 705 20.17 -18.23 -31.25
N ALA A 706 21.28 -17.50 -31.29
CA ALA A 706 22.40 -17.75 -30.40
C ALA A 706 22.00 -17.45 -28.95
N PHE A 707 22.54 -18.24 -28.03
CA PHE A 707 22.43 -18.08 -26.58
C PHE A 707 23.79 -18.38 -25.97
N GLU A 708 24.03 -17.83 -24.79
CA GLU A 708 25.19 -18.16 -23.95
C GLU A 708 24.76 -19.18 -22.89
N TYR A 709 25.66 -20.09 -22.52
CA TYR A 709 25.44 -21.01 -21.41
C TYR A 709 26.72 -21.11 -20.58
N SER A 710 26.60 -20.84 -19.28
CA SER A 710 27.69 -20.99 -18.33
C SER A 710 27.47 -22.23 -17.49
N GLU A 711 28.22 -23.30 -17.75
CA GLU A 711 28.13 -24.56 -17.02
C GLU A 711 28.47 -24.39 -15.52
N HIS A 712 29.38 -23.46 -15.18
CA HIS A 712 29.71 -23.13 -13.79
C HIS A 712 28.61 -22.37 -13.04
N LYS A 713 27.73 -21.65 -13.74
CA LYS A 713 26.59 -20.92 -13.15
C LYS A 713 25.23 -21.60 -13.39
N TRP A 714 25.20 -22.69 -14.17
CA TRP A 714 24.00 -23.34 -14.71
C TRP A 714 23.00 -22.36 -15.36
N LEU A 715 23.51 -21.27 -15.94
CA LEU A 715 22.72 -20.15 -16.44
C LEU A 715 22.82 -20.09 -17.97
N MET A 716 21.64 -20.12 -18.62
CA MET A 716 21.45 -19.78 -20.03
C MET A 716 21.01 -18.31 -20.13
N THR A 717 21.64 -17.54 -21.03
CA THR A 717 21.27 -16.16 -21.34
C THR A 717 21.10 -15.92 -22.84
N LEU A 718 20.18 -15.03 -23.21
CA LEU A 718 20.00 -14.54 -24.58
C LEU A 718 19.44 -13.12 -24.59
N GLU A 719 19.70 -12.37 -25.65
CA GLU A 719 19.18 -11.00 -25.82
C GLU A 719 17.85 -10.99 -26.59
N LEU A 720 16.77 -10.60 -25.92
CA LEU A 720 15.48 -10.33 -26.55
C LEU A 720 15.46 -8.90 -27.08
N ARG A 721 15.21 -8.74 -28.38
CA ARG A 721 15.01 -7.41 -28.98
C ARG A 721 13.67 -6.81 -28.54
N VAL A 722 13.48 -5.52 -28.78
CA VAL A 722 12.15 -4.89 -28.73
C VAL A 722 11.20 -5.69 -29.64
N PRO A 723 10.07 -6.24 -29.13
CA PRO A 723 9.09 -6.93 -29.95
C PRO A 723 8.46 -6.02 -31.00
N GLU A 724 8.23 -6.54 -32.21
CA GLU A 724 7.48 -5.85 -33.28
C GLU A 724 5.94 -5.91 -33.05
N ASN A 725 5.48 -6.74 -32.11
CA ASN A 725 4.07 -6.95 -31.77
C ASN A 725 3.63 -5.99 -30.64
N GLU A 726 2.48 -5.33 -30.82
CA GLU A 726 1.81 -4.46 -29.83
C GLU A 726 1.64 -5.10 -28.45
N ALA A 727 1.49 -6.43 -28.37
CA ALA A 727 1.39 -7.15 -27.10
C ALA A 727 2.71 -7.19 -26.29
N TYR A 728 3.81 -6.70 -26.87
CA TYR A 728 5.16 -6.63 -26.28
C TYR A 728 5.70 -7.97 -25.74
N ARG A 729 5.43 -9.06 -26.48
CA ARG A 729 5.74 -10.46 -26.09
C ARG A 729 6.59 -11.21 -27.11
N TRP A 730 7.46 -12.07 -26.60
CA TRP A 730 8.16 -13.13 -27.31
C TRP A 730 7.67 -14.52 -26.87
N ILE A 731 7.75 -15.50 -27.77
CA ILE A 731 7.68 -16.92 -27.43
C ILE A 731 9.10 -17.47 -27.54
N VAL A 732 9.66 -17.94 -26.43
CA VAL A 732 10.99 -18.56 -26.35
C VAL A 732 10.80 -20.06 -26.22
N ARG A 733 11.43 -20.86 -27.09
CA ARG A 733 11.42 -22.33 -27.00
C ARG A 733 12.84 -22.85 -26.79
N VAL A 734 13.02 -23.67 -25.77
CA VAL A 734 14.30 -24.28 -25.39
C VAL A 734 14.18 -25.79 -25.54
N ALA A 735 15.08 -26.43 -26.29
CA ALA A 735 15.05 -27.88 -26.57
C ALA A 735 16.34 -28.57 -26.13
N PHE A 736 16.23 -29.81 -25.66
CA PHE A 736 17.28 -30.52 -24.91
C PHE A 736 17.75 -31.86 -25.50
#